data_AF-A0A347T9G8-F1
#
_entry.id   AF-A0A347T9G8-F1
#
_cell.length_a   1.000
_cell.length_b   1.000
_cell.length_c   1.000
_cell.angle_alpha   90.00
_cell.angle_beta   90.00
_cell.angle_gamma   90.00
#
_symmetry.space_group_name_H-M   'P 1'
#
loop_
_entity.id
_entity.type
_entity.pdbx_description
1 polymer ?
#
loop_
_entity_poly.entity_id
_entity_poly.type
_entity_poly.pdbx_seq_one_letter_code
_entity_poly.pdbx_strand_id
1 'polypeptide(L)'
;MSMKKGSHKILKSVALAGALTATGAVATTAHADTTKASAPVQGVASTDQQLTNLKSQQTANESAVASSNAATMSAATTSANSQIADLNNQIKERQASDAAVQQASQASAIAQVNSEAASATAAENASYSQAIASQTAANNVALKSAQAMIVTEQQKVQQTAQENADYQNQTDNLSSEHNSNLSKINTDYQNQTDLISQKLTEAKKADQDHYNQKVANATKQVDDQIDDANNTINQAQKMVNDDQSDVNNKQNADKTAQSDVQNKQSTLNNDQNTLKQVQQEFDDLKETTDHIIVPQDYIDVWKEYISVKKANDCLLTKEEFPELHAKNSKACTEAKKLNKNAGFHASTLDENTPITLTPKGTLSREDTIKATQYAAELINPVRVAIGMEPYRITNASIDVAMQVGQVNKADNNWGHDMNAHQKAKDKWQLDTIGESVFGSSQKTSYKTLADLKHGVYSAVICLLFEGNSTGKDKNGKETFSDSGHTTDLLNVRYAKPECALAGGDDLLGISYENNPNIGCSTAIRFISIADGKSSRIQEMIKKGYPYKAGTLVDKSVQGSNYDQIAVSNPNENAKKLQDQISQLQAKVDGDIQSLTTSKSKASEIANALKSAQDKLSNDQKALTQAQDKLNNLKTNRDKMIHNIAGDPTQSKDIKNFQAQLNQIKSAHDDAVKTENDRYETKLNDLKKNHEAKLVEIAAQPTNLAELQSQLQAKLDTLKANHDAKLKQITDDANAKIEAIRNQKVDDSEIDKLQAQIDQIKSDLAKKQQELDSQYEVLKIKNQAEYNALANKLNPSTKAVVNGSTQQVFTSRSGKVAYVVPSHQSIATSDIVKTVSEQVNSESLSKESQSQNNTNRLPQTGNKSSLAMVLLGTAAAMFGIGLVGKKKEY
;
A
#
# COMPACT_ATOMS: atom_id res chain seq x y z
N MET A 1 171.27 -16.55 51.41
CA MET A 1 170.22 -16.48 50.35
C MET A 1 168.90 -16.97 50.97
N SER A 2 167.68 -16.58 50.59
CA SER A 2 167.08 -16.03 49.35
C SER A 2 166.63 -17.08 48.30
N MET A 3 165.35 -17.00 47.84
CA MET A 3 164.70 -17.73 46.70
C MET A 3 164.43 -19.26 46.88
N LYS A 4 163.55 -19.98 46.13
CA LYS A 4 162.70 -19.71 44.91
C LYS A 4 161.42 -20.61 44.82
N LYS A 5 160.76 -20.63 43.63
CA LYS A 5 159.53 -21.34 43.15
C LYS A 5 159.46 -22.89 43.29
N GLY A 6 158.26 -23.51 43.17
CA GLY A 6 158.02 -24.96 42.90
C GLY A 6 156.54 -25.40 42.75
N SER A 7 156.22 -26.62 42.26
CA SER A 7 154.83 -27.10 41.98
C SER A 7 154.60 -28.63 41.90
N HIS A 8 153.33 -29.07 42.04
CA HIS A 8 152.64 -30.32 41.60
C HIS A 8 152.51 -31.58 42.51
N LYS A 9 151.26 -32.13 42.44
CA LYS A 9 150.72 -33.50 42.71
C LYS A 9 150.87 -34.10 44.12
N ILE A 10 149.76 -34.66 44.64
CA ILE A 10 149.63 -35.38 45.94
C ILE A 10 150.19 -34.57 47.15
N LEU A 11 150.21 -35.01 48.42
CA LEU A 11 149.72 -36.21 49.13
C LEU A 11 148.65 -35.72 50.16
N LYS A 12 147.67 -36.50 50.64
CA LYS A 12 147.30 -37.90 50.40
C LYS A 12 145.95 -37.96 49.62
N SER A 13 145.23 -39.07 49.43
CA SER A 13 145.48 -40.46 49.80
C SER A 13 146.81 -40.98 49.23
N VAL A 14 147.32 -42.09 49.78
CA VAL A 14 148.73 -42.50 49.69
C VAL A 14 149.68 -41.49 50.35
N ALA A 15 150.11 -41.82 51.56
CA ALA A 15 151.50 -41.66 52.03
C ALA A 15 151.59 -42.42 53.36
N LEU A 16 152.33 -43.52 53.48
CA LEU A 16 153.10 -44.33 52.51
C LEU A 16 152.25 -45.58 52.12
N ALA A 17 152.25 -46.16 50.92
CA ALA A 17 153.30 -46.47 49.93
C ALA A 17 154.32 -47.50 50.43
N GLY A 18 154.62 -48.52 49.60
CA GLY A 18 155.17 -49.81 50.03
C GLY A 18 154.04 -50.78 50.39
N ALA A 19 153.46 -51.57 49.48
CA ALA A 19 153.92 -52.04 48.17
C ALA A 19 155.17 -52.95 48.22
N LEU A 20 155.20 -53.90 47.26
CA LEU A 20 156.10 -55.06 47.15
C LEU A 20 155.79 -56.19 48.15
N THR A 21 155.36 -57.39 47.77
CA THR A 21 155.80 -58.31 46.68
C THR A 21 157.28 -58.68 46.73
N ALA A 22 157.54 -59.92 47.14
CA ALA A 22 158.74 -60.70 46.80
C ALA A 22 160.12 -60.06 47.00
N THR A 23 160.80 -60.43 48.09
CA THR A 23 162.19 -60.94 48.08
C THR A 23 162.54 -61.50 49.47
N GLY A 24 163.66 -62.23 49.60
CA GLY A 24 164.24 -62.64 50.91
C GLY A 24 163.32 -63.55 51.75
N ALA A 25 163.28 -64.87 51.62
CA ALA A 25 164.33 -65.84 51.27
C ALA A 25 165.55 -65.82 52.22
N VAL A 26 165.93 -67.02 52.67
CA VAL A 26 167.23 -67.40 53.30
C VAL A 26 167.42 -67.03 54.79
N ALA A 27 168.25 -67.85 55.44
CA ALA A 27 168.76 -67.81 56.82
C ALA A 27 167.72 -68.19 57.90
N THR A 28 167.87 -69.24 58.72
CA THR A 28 169.05 -69.73 59.50
C THR A 28 169.60 -68.65 60.44
N THR A 29 170.00 -68.95 61.67
CA THR A 29 170.50 -70.19 62.30
C THR A 29 169.60 -70.62 63.49
N ALA A 30 169.63 -71.84 64.04
CA ALA A 30 170.76 -72.66 64.50
C ALA A 30 171.62 -71.92 65.57
N HIS A 31 172.27 -72.56 66.52
CA HIS A 31 172.68 -73.96 66.67
C HIS A 31 171.99 -74.62 67.90
N ALA A 32 172.19 -75.90 68.29
CA ALA A 32 173.42 -76.54 68.78
C ALA A 32 174.24 -75.65 69.74
N ASP A 33 174.94 -76.18 70.74
CA ASP A 33 175.55 -77.52 70.82
C ASP A 33 175.56 -78.05 72.27
N THR A 34 176.13 -79.25 72.49
CA THR A 34 176.74 -79.79 73.74
C THR A 34 176.15 -79.37 75.10
N THR A 35 175.81 -80.28 76.01
CA THR A 35 176.65 -81.40 76.45
C THR A 35 175.81 -82.65 76.76
N LYS A 36 176.12 -83.85 76.25
CA LYS A 36 177.34 -84.68 76.44
C LYS A 36 177.29 -85.48 77.76
N ALA A 37 177.60 -86.76 77.63
CA ALA A 37 178.03 -87.71 78.67
C ALA A 37 176.98 -88.23 79.67
N SER A 38 177.05 -89.50 80.09
CA SER A 38 177.79 -90.64 79.50
C SER A 38 177.28 -91.96 80.11
N ALA A 39 177.77 -93.07 79.56
CA ALA A 39 178.06 -94.32 80.29
C ALA A 39 179.24 -94.06 81.29
N PRO A 40 180.11 -95.02 81.68
CA PRO A 40 180.10 -96.48 81.57
C PRO A 40 180.35 -97.15 82.94
N VAL A 41 180.99 -98.32 82.93
CA VAL A 41 181.74 -98.96 84.05
C VAL A 41 180.93 -99.80 85.05
N GLN A 42 180.90 -101.10 84.75
CA GLN A 42 181.01 -102.26 85.67
C GLN A 42 179.82 -102.61 86.60
N GLY A 43 179.76 -103.88 87.01
CA GLY A 43 178.69 -104.46 87.86
C GLY A 43 177.34 -104.53 87.14
N VAL A 44 177.05 -105.52 86.28
CA VAL A 44 176.93 -106.95 86.65
C VAL A 44 176.14 -107.10 87.96
N ALA A 45 174.84 -106.76 87.90
CA ALA A 45 173.88 -106.81 89.01
C ALA A 45 172.62 -107.61 88.62
N SER A 46 171.70 -107.80 89.57
CA SER A 46 170.60 -108.78 89.49
C SER A 46 169.49 -108.44 88.48
N THR A 47 168.62 -109.45 88.32
CA THR A 47 167.29 -109.44 87.69
C THR A 47 166.50 -108.15 87.88
N ASP A 48 166.56 -107.55 89.08
CA ASP A 48 165.70 -106.45 89.51
C ASP A 48 166.16 -105.08 88.95
N GLN A 49 167.44 -104.94 88.64
CA GLN A 49 168.04 -103.68 88.17
C GLN A 49 167.43 -103.22 86.83
N GLN A 50 167.06 -104.17 85.97
CA GLN A 50 166.53 -103.90 84.63
C GLN A 50 165.13 -103.27 84.66
N LEU A 51 164.29 -103.65 85.63
CA LEU A 51 162.90 -103.21 85.71
C LEU A 51 162.78 -101.76 86.21
N THR A 52 163.61 -101.38 87.19
CA THR A 52 163.63 -100.04 87.80
C THR A 52 164.05 -98.96 86.79
N ASN A 53 165.08 -99.24 85.98
CA ASN A 53 165.56 -98.29 84.97
C ASN A 53 164.47 -97.97 83.92
N LEU A 54 163.74 -98.99 83.46
CA LEU A 54 162.67 -98.82 82.48
C LEU A 54 161.54 -97.93 83.02
N LYS A 55 161.16 -98.12 84.30
CA LYS A 55 160.10 -97.31 84.93
C LYS A 55 160.46 -95.83 85.00
N SER A 56 161.69 -95.51 85.39
CA SER A 56 162.16 -94.13 85.54
C SER A 56 162.20 -93.37 84.20
N GLN A 57 162.64 -94.04 83.13
CA GLN A 57 162.67 -93.49 81.77
C GLN A 57 161.27 -93.08 81.27
N GLN A 58 160.23 -93.85 81.62
CA GLN A 58 158.85 -93.61 81.18
C GLN A 58 158.24 -92.36 81.85
N THR A 59 158.40 -92.22 83.16
CA THR A 59 157.87 -91.07 83.93
C THR A 59 158.42 -89.73 83.46
N ALA A 60 159.70 -89.68 83.06
CA ALA A 60 160.31 -88.45 82.54
C ALA A 60 159.66 -87.96 81.22
N ASN A 61 159.32 -88.89 80.32
CA ASN A 61 158.69 -88.54 79.03
C ASN A 61 157.26 -88.02 79.21
N GLU A 62 156.44 -88.65 80.07
CA GLU A 62 155.06 -88.23 80.30
C GLU A 62 154.99 -86.82 80.88
N SER A 63 155.83 -86.50 81.87
CA SER A 63 155.82 -85.18 82.50
C SER A 63 156.20 -84.03 81.54
N ALA A 64 157.07 -84.28 80.56
CA ALA A 64 157.50 -83.26 79.60
C ALA A 64 156.37 -82.86 78.62
N VAL A 65 155.57 -83.82 78.18
CA VAL A 65 154.43 -83.58 77.27
C VAL A 65 153.33 -82.76 77.96
N ALA A 66 152.99 -83.12 79.20
CA ALA A 66 151.96 -82.43 79.97
C ALA A 66 152.24 -80.92 80.13
N SER A 67 153.50 -80.54 80.42
CA SER A 67 153.89 -79.13 80.55
C SER A 67 153.80 -78.34 79.24
N SER A 68 154.16 -78.97 78.11
CA SER A 68 154.08 -78.34 76.77
C SER A 68 152.63 -78.04 76.37
N ASN A 69 151.72 -78.98 76.63
CA ASN A 69 150.29 -78.83 76.35
C ASN A 69 149.67 -77.67 77.14
N ALA A 70 149.96 -77.59 78.45
CA ALA A 70 149.44 -76.52 79.31
C ALA A 70 149.91 -75.11 78.86
N ALA A 71 151.19 -74.97 78.50
CA ALA A 71 151.74 -73.71 78.00
C ALA A 71 151.06 -73.26 76.69
N THR A 72 150.85 -74.20 75.76
CA THR A 72 150.21 -73.97 74.46
C THR A 72 148.78 -73.44 74.62
N MET A 73 147.99 -74.05 75.51
CA MET A 73 146.57 -73.70 75.68
C MET A 73 146.34 -72.36 76.40
N SER A 74 147.24 -72.00 77.32
CA SER A 74 147.18 -70.70 78.03
C SER A 74 147.41 -69.52 77.08
N ALA A 75 148.32 -69.66 76.11
CA ALA A 75 148.56 -68.66 75.06
C ALA A 75 147.34 -68.48 74.15
N ALA A 76 146.72 -69.58 73.71
CA ALA A 76 145.51 -69.54 72.87
C ALA A 76 144.34 -68.83 73.57
N THR A 77 144.11 -69.16 74.85
CA THR A 77 143.03 -68.59 75.68
C THR A 77 143.20 -67.08 75.89
N THR A 78 144.43 -66.63 76.09
CA THR A 78 144.75 -65.20 76.28
C THR A 78 144.44 -64.38 75.01
N SER A 79 144.79 -64.91 73.84
CA SER A 79 144.54 -64.25 72.55
C SER A 79 143.04 -64.09 72.26
N ALA A 80 142.29 -65.19 72.43
CA ALA A 80 140.85 -65.24 72.15
C ALA A 80 140.04 -64.21 72.97
N ASN A 81 140.35 -64.08 74.26
CA ASN A 81 139.63 -63.16 75.15
C ASN A 81 139.85 -61.68 74.79
N SER A 82 141.06 -61.31 74.35
CA SER A 82 141.35 -59.94 73.90
C SER A 82 140.57 -59.55 72.64
N GLN A 83 140.51 -60.46 71.65
CA GLN A 83 139.74 -60.22 70.42
C GLN A 83 138.23 -60.07 70.68
N ILE A 84 137.69 -60.87 71.59
CA ILE A 84 136.27 -60.79 72.00
C ILE A 84 135.98 -59.46 72.72
N ALA A 85 136.91 -58.93 73.52
CA ALA A 85 136.73 -57.66 74.22
C ALA A 85 136.60 -56.47 73.27
N ASP A 86 137.48 -56.35 72.27
CA ASP A 86 137.45 -55.27 71.28
C ASP A 86 136.14 -55.29 70.45
N LEU A 87 135.69 -56.47 70.01
CA LEU A 87 134.45 -56.62 69.24
C LEU A 87 133.21 -56.20 70.06
N ASN A 88 133.17 -56.51 71.36
CA ASN A 88 132.07 -56.10 72.24
C ASN A 88 132.04 -54.57 72.49
N ASN A 89 133.19 -53.90 72.49
CA ASN A 89 133.25 -52.44 72.61
C ASN A 89 132.72 -51.75 71.34
N GLN A 90 133.11 -52.23 70.15
CA GLN A 90 132.63 -51.70 68.87
C GLN A 90 131.10 -51.81 68.71
N ILE A 91 130.50 -52.90 69.19
CA ILE A 91 129.04 -53.08 69.22
C ILE A 91 128.38 -52.01 70.11
N LYS A 92 128.91 -51.75 71.31
CA LYS A 92 128.35 -50.76 72.25
C LYS A 92 128.42 -49.33 71.74
N GLU A 93 129.51 -48.94 71.09
CA GLU A 93 129.66 -47.58 70.55
C GLU A 93 128.65 -47.30 69.42
N ARG A 94 128.40 -48.26 68.52
CA ARG A 94 127.36 -48.13 67.48
C ARG A 94 125.95 -48.06 68.07
N GLN A 95 125.62 -48.93 69.02
CA GLN A 95 124.30 -48.94 69.68
C GLN A 95 123.96 -47.62 70.39
N ALA A 96 124.97 -46.87 70.86
CA ALA A 96 124.78 -45.53 71.42
C ALA A 96 124.59 -44.43 70.35
N SER A 97 125.18 -44.60 69.16
CA SER A 97 125.13 -43.62 68.06
C SER A 97 123.77 -43.59 67.36
N ASP A 98 123.23 -44.75 66.97
CA ASP A 98 122.00 -44.82 66.17
C ASP A 98 120.77 -44.27 66.89
N ALA A 99 120.68 -44.53 68.20
CA ALA A 99 119.60 -44.02 69.04
C ALA A 99 119.53 -42.48 69.05
N ALA A 100 120.69 -41.79 69.02
CA ALA A 100 120.75 -40.34 68.99
C ALA A 100 120.35 -39.77 67.62
N VAL A 101 120.80 -40.38 66.52
CA VAL A 101 120.51 -39.94 65.15
C VAL A 101 119.02 -40.11 64.81
N GLN A 102 118.43 -41.25 65.18
CA GLN A 102 117.03 -41.57 64.91
C GLN A 102 116.06 -40.65 65.67
N GLN A 103 116.40 -40.28 66.92
CA GLN A 103 115.59 -39.37 67.72
C GLN A 103 115.68 -37.91 67.23
N ALA A 104 116.84 -37.47 66.73
CA ALA A 104 117.03 -36.13 66.19
C ALA A 104 116.27 -35.88 64.86
N SER A 105 116.25 -36.87 63.95
CA SER A 105 115.57 -36.71 62.66
C SER A 105 114.04 -36.66 62.80
N GLN A 106 113.46 -37.54 63.64
CA GLN A 106 112.03 -37.52 63.97
C GLN A 106 111.62 -36.19 64.63
N ALA A 107 112.42 -35.69 65.59
CA ALA A 107 112.14 -34.42 66.27
C ALA A 107 112.07 -33.23 65.31
N SER A 108 113.00 -33.14 64.35
CA SER A 108 113.03 -32.04 63.37
C SER A 108 111.82 -32.09 62.42
N ALA A 109 111.44 -33.27 61.93
CA ALA A 109 110.28 -33.42 61.04
C ALA A 109 108.96 -33.12 61.76
N ILE A 110 108.82 -33.57 63.02
CA ILE A 110 107.65 -33.28 63.86
C ILE A 110 107.55 -31.79 64.18
N ALA A 111 108.67 -31.10 64.44
CA ALA A 111 108.67 -29.66 64.68
C ALA A 111 108.13 -28.85 63.49
N GLN A 112 108.50 -29.23 62.26
CA GLN A 112 108.01 -28.54 61.06
C GLN A 112 106.51 -28.73 60.83
N VAL A 113 105.98 -29.97 60.95
CA VAL A 113 104.53 -30.23 60.82
C VAL A 113 103.72 -29.43 61.85
N ASN A 114 104.20 -29.31 63.09
CA ASN A 114 103.55 -28.48 64.11
C ASN A 114 103.55 -26.98 63.76
N SER A 115 104.64 -26.45 63.18
CA SER A 115 104.75 -25.04 62.77
C SER A 115 103.78 -24.69 61.64
N GLU A 116 103.62 -25.60 60.67
CA GLU A 116 102.67 -25.46 59.55
C GLU A 116 101.22 -25.53 60.05
N ALA A 117 100.89 -26.48 60.94
CA ALA A 117 99.57 -26.63 61.53
C ALA A 117 99.17 -25.43 62.42
N ALA A 118 100.10 -24.89 63.21
CA ALA A 118 99.88 -23.68 64.00
C ALA A 118 99.60 -22.45 63.11
N SER A 119 100.32 -22.32 61.99
CA SER A 119 100.12 -21.23 61.03
C SER A 119 98.75 -21.31 60.33
N ALA A 120 98.32 -22.51 59.92
CA ALA A 120 96.99 -22.73 59.35
C ALA A 120 95.87 -22.44 60.36
N THR A 121 96.05 -22.88 61.61
CA THR A 121 95.13 -22.61 62.74
C THR A 121 94.95 -21.11 62.96
N ALA A 122 96.04 -20.34 62.95
CA ALA A 122 95.99 -18.89 63.13
C ALA A 122 95.22 -18.16 62.00
N ALA A 123 95.40 -18.60 60.74
CA ALA A 123 94.71 -18.02 59.59
C ALA A 123 93.20 -18.31 59.59
N GLU A 124 92.80 -19.52 59.99
CA GLU A 124 91.39 -19.92 60.12
C GLU A 124 90.72 -19.17 61.28
N ASN A 125 91.38 -19.03 62.44
CA ASN A 125 90.92 -18.22 63.58
C ASN A 125 90.66 -16.75 63.20
N ALA A 126 91.57 -16.14 62.44
CA ALA A 126 91.42 -14.75 61.98
C ALA A 126 90.21 -14.61 61.02
N SER A 127 90.03 -15.56 60.10
CA SER A 127 88.94 -15.57 59.12
C SER A 127 87.57 -15.73 59.80
N TYR A 128 87.43 -16.66 60.74
CA TYR A 128 86.22 -16.86 61.52
C TYR A 128 85.86 -15.63 62.38
N SER A 129 86.86 -14.97 62.98
CA SER A 129 86.64 -13.76 63.78
C SER A 129 86.00 -12.63 62.97
N GLN A 130 86.41 -12.44 61.71
CA GLN A 130 85.77 -11.46 60.81
C GLN A 130 84.35 -11.87 60.40
N ALA A 131 84.10 -13.16 60.18
CA ALA A 131 82.78 -13.67 59.82
C ALA A 131 81.76 -13.49 60.96
N ILE A 132 82.14 -13.81 62.20
CA ILE A 132 81.30 -13.61 63.39
C ILE A 132 80.98 -12.13 63.61
N ALA A 133 81.96 -11.23 63.49
CA ALA A 133 81.73 -9.79 63.61
C ALA A 133 80.73 -9.28 62.58
N SER A 134 80.85 -9.73 61.33
CA SER A 134 79.97 -9.35 60.22
C SER A 134 78.53 -9.86 60.43
N GLN A 135 78.35 -11.12 60.82
CA GLN A 135 77.02 -11.70 61.07
C GLN A 135 76.35 -11.07 62.31
N THR A 136 77.14 -10.73 63.35
CA THR A 136 76.63 -10.05 64.55
C THR A 136 76.10 -8.65 64.24
N ALA A 137 76.80 -7.89 63.37
CA ALA A 137 76.32 -6.59 62.91
C ALA A 137 74.99 -6.70 62.15
N ALA A 138 74.86 -7.68 61.24
CA ALA A 138 73.63 -7.92 60.49
C ALA A 138 72.44 -8.32 61.41
N ASN A 139 72.69 -9.19 62.39
CA ASN A 139 71.67 -9.62 63.36
C ASN A 139 71.11 -8.45 64.18
N ASN A 140 71.98 -7.52 64.60
CA ASN A 140 71.56 -6.33 65.37
C ASN A 140 70.68 -5.36 64.55
N VAL A 141 70.87 -5.24 63.24
CA VAL A 141 70.00 -4.43 62.37
C VAL A 141 68.61 -5.06 62.26
N ALA A 142 68.54 -6.38 62.06
CA ALA A 142 67.26 -7.10 61.91
C ALA A 142 66.36 -6.98 63.15
N LEU A 143 66.91 -7.16 64.36
CA LEU A 143 66.17 -7.00 65.62
C LEU A 143 65.66 -5.57 65.82
N LYS A 144 66.48 -4.56 65.48
CA LYS A 144 66.15 -3.15 65.73
C LYS A 144 65.01 -2.63 64.85
N SER A 145 64.86 -3.15 63.63
CA SER A 145 63.71 -2.85 62.77
C SER A 145 62.43 -3.54 63.24
N ALA A 146 62.50 -4.81 63.64
CA ALA A 146 61.32 -5.57 64.09
C ALA A 146 60.69 -5.01 65.37
N GLN A 147 61.52 -4.47 66.29
CA GLN A 147 61.06 -3.93 67.56
C GLN A 147 60.30 -2.58 67.45
N ALA A 148 60.25 -1.97 66.26
CA ALA A 148 59.55 -0.71 66.00
C ALA A 148 58.09 -0.88 65.51
N MET A 149 57.62 -2.11 65.29
CA MET A 149 56.31 -2.41 64.68
C MET A 149 55.38 -3.27 65.54
N ILE A 150 55.63 -3.38 66.85
CA ILE A 150 54.81 -4.18 67.77
C ILE A 150 53.57 -3.37 68.17
N VAL A 151 52.38 -3.96 67.97
CA VAL A 151 51.07 -3.31 68.22
C VAL A 151 50.26 -4.18 69.19
N THR A 152 49.49 -3.58 70.10
CA THR A 152 48.69 -4.33 71.08
C THR A 152 47.36 -4.83 70.49
N GLU A 153 46.85 -5.95 71.00
CA GLU A 153 45.62 -6.57 70.48
C GLU A 153 44.39 -5.65 70.59
N GLN A 154 44.33 -4.80 71.61
CA GLN A 154 43.26 -3.79 71.75
C GLN A 154 43.33 -2.69 70.68
N GLN A 155 44.52 -2.35 70.18
CA GLN A 155 44.69 -1.41 69.07
C GLN A 155 44.26 -2.03 67.73
N LYS A 156 44.50 -3.33 67.51
CA LYS A 156 43.93 -4.05 66.35
C LYS A 156 42.40 -4.00 66.33
N VAL A 157 41.76 -4.30 67.46
CA VAL A 157 40.29 -4.26 67.58
C VAL A 157 39.74 -2.86 67.30
N GLN A 158 40.41 -1.80 67.76
CA GLN A 158 40.02 -0.41 67.44
C GLN A 158 40.21 -0.07 65.95
N GLN A 159 41.31 -0.49 65.32
CA GLN A 159 41.54 -0.27 63.89
C GLN A 159 40.48 -0.96 63.02
N THR A 160 40.15 -2.23 63.33
CA THR A 160 39.07 -2.97 62.65
C THR A 160 37.70 -2.29 62.82
N ALA A 161 37.38 -1.81 64.03
CA ALA A 161 36.11 -1.13 64.29
C ALA A 161 36.00 0.20 63.52
N GLN A 162 37.09 0.97 63.44
CA GLN A 162 37.14 2.23 62.69
C GLN A 162 37.00 1.98 61.17
N GLU A 163 37.74 1.03 60.61
CA GLU A 163 37.69 0.71 59.18
C GLU A 163 36.31 0.21 58.74
N ASN A 164 35.62 -0.58 59.58
CA ASN A 164 34.23 -0.98 59.34
C ASN A 164 33.27 0.22 59.30
N ALA A 165 33.46 1.20 60.20
CA ALA A 165 32.63 2.41 60.25
C ALA A 165 32.90 3.33 59.05
N ASP A 166 34.16 3.45 58.62
CA ASP A 166 34.54 4.28 57.46
C ASP A 166 34.06 3.66 56.14
N TYR A 167 34.09 2.33 55.99
CA TYR A 167 33.48 1.64 54.86
C TYR A 167 31.95 1.83 54.81
N GLN A 168 31.27 1.74 55.95
CA GLN A 168 29.83 2.00 56.03
C GLN A 168 29.51 3.46 55.62
N ASN A 169 30.21 4.44 56.21
CA ASN A 169 30.05 5.86 55.86
C ASN A 169 30.31 6.13 54.37
N GLN A 170 31.31 5.51 53.76
CA GLN A 170 31.60 5.68 52.32
C GLN A 170 30.53 5.02 51.44
N THR A 171 29.99 3.87 51.86
CA THR A 171 28.89 3.18 51.18
C THR A 171 27.59 3.99 51.23
N ASP A 172 27.24 4.55 52.39
CA ASP A 172 26.02 5.36 52.58
C ASP A 172 26.10 6.69 51.80
N ASN A 173 27.26 7.35 51.80
CA ASN A 173 27.48 8.55 50.97
C ASN A 173 27.38 8.24 49.47
N LEU A 174 27.94 7.10 49.02
CA LEU A 174 27.83 6.67 47.62
C LEU A 174 26.38 6.34 47.23
N SER A 175 25.63 5.68 48.12
CA SER A 175 24.20 5.43 47.94
C SER A 175 23.40 6.75 47.86
N SER A 176 23.76 7.75 48.66
CA SER A 176 23.14 9.08 48.61
C SER A 176 23.45 9.83 47.29
N GLU A 177 24.70 9.82 46.83
CA GLU A 177 25.11 10.37 45.52
C GLU A 177 24.30 9.73 44.38
N HIS A 178 24.21 8.40 44.38
CA HIS A 178 23.50 7.61 43.37
C HIS A 178 21.99 7.90 43.33
N ASN A 179 21.32 7.89 44.49
CA ASN A 179 19.89 8.20 44.58
C ASN A 179 19.58 9.65 44.16
N SER A 180 20.49 10.59 44.43
CA SER A 180 20.39 11.98 43.96
C SER A 180 20.51 12.08 42.43
N ASN A 181 21.49 11.38 41.84
CA ASN A 181 21.69 11.34 40.39
C ASN A 181 20.48 10.73 39.66
N LEU A 182 19.96 9.58 40.14
CA LEU A 182 18.74 8.97 39.59
C LEU A 182 17.51 9.89 39.73
N SER A 183 17.34 10.56 40.88
CA SER A 183 16.24 11.50 41.09
C SER A 183 16.29 12.68 40.10
N LYS A 184 17.50 13.17 39.78
CA LYS A 184 17.69 14.20 38.76
C LYS A 184 17.38 13.67 37.35
N ILE A 185 17.90 12.51 36.97
CA ILE A 185 17.64 11.87 35.67
C ILE A 185 16.13 11.67 35.44
N ASN A 186 15.40 11.22 36.47
CA ASN A 186 13.94 11.09 36.42
C ASN A 186 13.22 12.44 36.28
N THR A 187 13.69 13.48 36.97
CA THR A 187 13.12 14.85 36.91
C THR A 187 13.33 15.48 35.53
N ASP A 188 14.53 15.34 34.95
CA ASP A 188 14.86 15.86 33.63
C ASP A 188 14.10 15.11 32.51
N TYR A 189 13.82 13.81 32.68
CA TYR A 189 12.93 13.03 31.80
C TYR A 189 11.48 13.50 31.90
N GLN A 190 10.94 13.71 33.10
CA GLN A 190 9.58 14.17 33.33
C GLN A 190 9.35 15.55 32.66
N ASN A 191 10.23 16.52 32.95
CA ASN A 191 10.16 17.87 32.40
C ASN A 191 10.17 17.89 30.85
N GLN A 192 10.99 17.05 30.22
CA GLN A 192 11.05 16.93 28.76
C GLN A 192 9.82 16.22 28.18
N THR A 193 9.35 15.17 28.85
CA THR A 193 8.15 14.41 28.45
C THR A 193 6.90 15.28 28.48
N ASP A 194 6.71 16.08 29.53
CA ASP A 194 5.56 16.96 29.67
C ASP A 194 5.57 18.09 28.63
N LEU A 195 6.73 18.72 28.39
CA LEU A 195 6.89 19.77 27.37
C LEU A 195 6.56 19.29 25.95
N ILE A 196 7.00 18.10 25.56
CA ILE A 196 6.68 17.54 24.23
C ILE A 196 5.25 17.01 24.18
N SER A 197 4.71 16.48 25.28
CA SER A 197 3.30 16.05 25.37
C SER A 197 2.30 17.21 25.25
N GLN A 198 2.64 18.38 25.79
CA GLN A 198 1.87 19.62 25.59
C GLN A 198 1.89 20.02 24.10
N LYS A 199 3.06 20.14 23.48
CA LYS A 199 3.19 20.49 22.05
C LYS A 199 2.48 19.51 21.13
N LEU A 200 2.54 18.21 21.44
CA LEU A 200 1.81 17.15 20.74
C LEU A 200 0.27 17.32 20.85
N THR A 201 -0.21 17.87 21.96
CA THR A 201 -1.65 18.14 22.20
C THR A 201 -2.09 19.41 21.47
N GLU A 202 -1.29 20.47 21.50
CA GLU A 202 -1.51 21.72 20.76
C GLU A 202 -1.52 21.47 19.25
N ALA A 203 -0.57 20.69 18.72
CA ALA A 203 -0.50 20.32 17.30
C ALA A 203 -1.71 19.48 16.85
N LYS A 204 -2.17 18.52 17.68
CA LYS A 204 -3.43 17.77 17.43
C LYS A 204 -4.64 18.69 17.34
N LYS A 205 -4.72 19.69 18.22
CA LYS A 205 -5.80 20.69 18.19
C LYS A 205 -5.73 21.56 16.93
N ALA A 206 -4.55 22.03 16.56
CA ALA A 206 -4.36 22.86 15.36
C ALA A 206 -4.74 22.10 14.06
N ASP A 207 -4.33 20.83 13.91
CA ASP A 207 -4.74 20.00 12.77
C ASP A 207 -6.27 19.82 12.69
N GLN A 208 -6.93 19.62 13.85
CA GLN A 208 -8.38 19.45 13.90
C GLN A 208 -9.14 20.76 13.64
N ASP A 209 -8.69 21.89 14.18
CA ASP A 209 -9.30 23.20 13.91
C ASP A 209 -9.14 23.60 12.42
N HIS A 210 -7.98 23.33 11.81
CA HIS A 210 -7.76 23.51 10.37
C HIS A 210 -8.65 22.57 9.51
N TYR A 211 -8.82 21.31 9.91
CA TYR A 211 -9.75 20.39 9.24
C TYR A 211 -11.20 20.88 9.34
N ASN A 212 -11.64 21.32 10.52
CA ASN A 212 -12.96 21.91 10.72
C ASN A 212 -13.17 23.15 9.82
N GLN A 213 -12.14 23.98 9.63
CA GLN A 213 -12.20 25.14 8.75
C GLN A 213 -12.26 24.77 7.26
N LYS A 214 -11.58 23.69 6.83
CA LYS A 214 -11.78 23.11 5.49
C LYS A 214 -13.21 22.63 5.29
N VAL A 215 -13.78 21.90 6.25
CA VAL A 215 -15.18 21.43 6.20
C VAL A 215 -16.16 22.60 6.14
N ALA A 216 -15.93 23.67 6.90
CA ALA A 216 -16.77 24.88 6.85
C ALA A 216 -16.72 25.57 5.48
N ASN A 217 -15.54 25.73 4.88
CA ASN A 217 -15.38 26.29 3.55
C ASN A 217 -16.02 25.42 2.46
N ALA A 218 -15.85 24.10 2.53
CA ALA A 218 -16.48 23.12 1.65
C ALA A 218 -18.01 23.16 1.78
N THR A 219 -18.54 23.27 3.00
CA THR A 219 -19.97 23.41 3.29
C THR A 219 -20.53 24.66 2.60
N LYS A 220 -19.90 25.82 2.81
CA LYS A 220 -20.32 27.06 2.15
C LYS A 220 -20.31 26.94 0.62
N GLN A 221 -19.26 26.34 0.04
CA GLN A 221 -19.16 26.20 -1.42
C GLN A 221 -20.27 25.31 -2.02
N VAL A 222 -20.72 24.27 -1.30
CA VAL A 222 -21.84 23.42 -1.74
C VAL A 222 -23.20 24.10 -1.51
N ASP A 223 -23.35 24.85 -0.42
CA ASP A 223 -24.58 25.61 -0.15
C ASP A 223 -24.76 26.78 -1.16
N ASP A 224 -23.67 27.49 -1.52
CA ASP A 224 -23.66 28.48 -2.60
C ASP A 224 -24.16 27.89 -3.95
N GLN A 225 -23.74 26.66 -4.27
CA GLN A 225 -24.20 25.94 -5.48
C GLN A 225 -25.67 25.50 -5.42
N ILE A 226 -26.17 25.21 -4.21
CA ILE A 226 -27.59 24.89 -3.98
C ILE A 226 -28.44 26.15 -4.17
N ASP A 227 -27.98 27.32 -3.75
CA ASP A 227 -28.70 28.59 -3.92
C ASP A 227 -28.68 29.12 -5.36
N ASP A 228 -27.58 28.97 -6.10
CA ASP A 228 -27.58 29.21 -7.56
C ASP A 228 -28.56 28.28 -8.30
N ALA A 229 -28.70 27.03 -7.87
CA ALA A 229 -29.68 26.09 -8.41
C ALA A 229 -31.13 26.49 -8.03
N ASN A 230 -31.39 26.93 -6.79
CA ASN A 230 -32.68 27.50 -6.37
C ASN A 230 -33.03 28.73 -7.25
N ASN A 231 -32.09 29.64 -7.47
CA ASN A 231 -32.26 30.83 -8.30
C ASN A 231 -32.56 30.48 -9.77
N THR A 232 -31.88 29.47 -10.32
CA THR A 232 -32.12 28.95 -11.67
C THR A 232 -33.56 28.43 -11.81
N ILE A 233 -34.06 27.68 -10.82
CA ILE A 233 -35.44 27.16 -10.80
C ILE A 233 -36.46 28.30 -10.74
N ASN A 234 -36.23 29.33 -9.92
CA ASN A 234 -37.12 30.48 -9.83
C ASN A 234 -37.26 31.21 -11.19
N GLN A 235 -36.15 31.34 -11.93
CA GLN A 235 -36.16 31.91 -13.29
C GLN A 235 -36.90 31.01 -14.29
N ALA A 236 -36.60 29.70 -14.30
CA ALA A 236 -37.28 28.74 -15.17
C ALA A 236 -38.80 28.66 -14.91
N GLN A 237 -39.21 28.69 -13.63
CA GLN A 237 -40.62 28.71 -13.24
C GLN A 237 -41.32 30.00 -13.70
N LYS A 238 -40.62 31.15 -13.71
CA LYS A 238 -41.17 32.38 -14.28
C LYS A 238 -41.37 32.25 -15.79
N MET A 239 -40.40 31.72 -16.53
CA MET A 239 -40.53 31.54 -17.99
C MET A 239 -41.69 30.59 -18.35
N VAL A 240 -41.87 29.50 -17.61
CA VAL A 240 -43.03 28.60 -17.75
C VAL A 240 -44.35 29.35 -17.51
N ASN A 241 -44.42 30.22 -16.49
CA ASN A 241 -45.63 31.00 -16.20
C ASN A 241 -45.92 32.06 -17.28
N ASP A 242 -44.88 32.72 -17.79
CA ASP A 242 -44.98 33.71 -18.87
C ASP A 242 -45.48 33.03 -20.17
N ASP A 243 -44.88 31.90 -20.55
CA ASP A 243 -45.27 31.10 -21.72
C ASP A 243 -46.69 30.55 -21.61
N GLN A 244 -47.10 30.08 -20.42
CA GLN A 244 -48.46 29.62 -20.18
C GLN A 244 -49.49 30.75 -20.37
N SER A 245 -49.13 32.00 -20.05
CA SER A 245 -49.94 33.18 -20.35
C SER A 245 -50.01 33.44 -21.87
N ASP A 246 -48.88 33.37 -22.58
CA ASP A 246 -48.83 33.57 -24.02
C ASP A 246 -49.62 32.52 -24.81
N VAL A 247 -49.54 31.25 -24.42
CA VAL A 247 -50.37 30.16 -24.97
C VAL A 247 -51.86 30.47 -24.77
N ASN A 248 -52.27 30.91 -23.57
CA ASN A 248 -53.67 31.25 -23.29
C ASN A 248 -54.15 32.43 -24.15
N ASN A 249 -53.32 33.47 -24.32
CA ASN A 249 -53.62 34.63 -25.16
C ASN A 249 -53.77 34.22 -26.64
N LYS A 250 -52.80 33.45 -27.17
CA LYS A 250 -52.84 32.96 -28.56
C LYS A 250 -53.98 31.98 -28.81
N GLN A 251 -54.37 31.17 -27.84
CA GLN A 251 -55.49 30.24 -27.96
C GLN A 251 -56.85 30.96 -27.98
N ASN A 252 -56.96 32.12 -27.34
CA ASN A 252 -58.14 32.98 -27.47
C ASN A 252 -58.16 33.73 -28.81
N ALA A 253 -56.99 34.19 -29.30
CA ALA A 253 -56.87 34.77 -30.64
C ALA A 253 -57.23 33.77 -31.77
N ASP A 254 -56.81 32.51 -31.66
CA ASP A 254 -57.21 31.44 -32.60
C ASP A 254 -58.73 31.26 -32.62
N LYS A 255 -59.38 31.07 -31.47
CA LYS A 255 -60.85 30.97 -31.38
C LYS A 255 -61.55 32.15 -32.08
N THR A 256 -61.09 33.38 -31.86
CA THR A 256 -61.64 34.57 -32.53
C THR A 256 -61.45 34.53 -34.05
N ALA A 257 -60.29 34.07 -34.54
CA ALA A 257 -60.03 33.93 -35.97
C ALA A 257 -60.87 32.82 -36.61
N GLN A 258 -61.04 31.67 -35.94
CA GLN A 258 -61.92 30.59 -36.41
C GLN A 258 -63.40 31.06 -36.47
N SER A 259 -63.87 31.84 -35.49
CA SER A 259 -65.21 32.43 -35.52
C SER A 259 -65.39 33.45 -36.65
N ASP A 260 -64.39 34.27 -36.98
CA ASP A 260 -64.46 35.14 -38.17
C ASP A 260 -64.55 34.32 -39.47
N VAL A 261 -63.72 33.27 -39.62
CA VAL A 261 -63.83 32.34 -40.77
C VAL A 261 -65.23 31.73 -40.89
N GLN A 262 -65.84 31.31 -39.79
CA GLN A 262 -67.22 30.79 -39.77
C GLN A 262 -68.25 31.85 -40.18
N ASN A 263 -68.12 33.08 -39.66
CA ASN A 263 -68.99 34.19 -40.01
C ASN A 263 -68.89 34.55 -41.51
N LYS A 264 -67.67 34.68 -42.05
CA LYS A 264 -67.44 34.94 -43.49
C LYS A 264 -67.97 33.82 -44.38
N GLN A 265 -67.82 32.56 -43.96
CA GLN A 265 -68.39 31.42 -44.69
C GLN A 265 -69.93 31.47 -44.69
N SER A 266 -70.54 31.88 -43.58
CA SER A 266 -72.00 32.03 -43.47
C SER A 266 -72.53 33.19 -44.31
N THR A 267 -71.81 34.31 -44.37
CA THR A 267 -72.10 35.42 -45.30
C THR A 267 -72.07 34.92 -46.74
N LEU A 268 -70.94 34.39 -47.20
CA LEU A 268 -70.78 33.87 -48.56
C LEU A 268 -71.89 32.89 -48.96
N ASN A 269 -72.23 31.94 -48.09
CA ASN A 269 -73.28 30.96 -48.36
C ASN A 269 -74.66 31.62 -48.52
N ASN A 270 -74.98 32.67 -47.75
CA ASN A 270 -76.24 33.40 -47.88
C ASN A 270 -76.31 34.17 -49.20
N ASP A 271 -75.24 34.92 -49.53
CA ASP A 271 -75.18 35.72 -50.76
C ASP A 271 -75.20 34.84 -52.03
N GLN A 272 -74.58 33.67 -52.00
CA GLN A 272 -74.69 32.67 -53.07
C GLN A 272 -76.12 32.14 -53.25
N ASN A 273 -76.86 31.93 -52.15
CA ASN A 273 -78.27 31.54 -52.23
C ASN A 273 -79.15 32.65 -52.80
N THR A 274 -78.94 33.92 -52.39
CA THR A 274 -79.66 35.08 -52.95
C THR A 274 -79.33 35.30 -54.43
N LEU A 275 -78.06 35.20 -54.83
CA LEU A 275 -77.67 35.24 -56.25
C LEU A 275 -78.41 34.18 -57.08
N LYS A 276 -78.49 32.95 -56.58
CA LYS A 276 -79.21 31.86 -57.27
C LYS A 276 -80.72 32.13 -57.38
N GLN A 277 -81.34 32.75 -56.38
CA GLN A 277 -82.75 33.12 -56.42
C GLN A 277 -83.04 34.17 -57.50
N VAL A 278 -82.26 35.26 -57.54
CA VAL A 278 -82.43 36.33 -58.57
C VAL A 278 -82.09 35.82 -59.98
N GLN A 279 -81.16 34.87 -60.11
CA GLN A 279 -80.89 34.17 -61.37
C GLN A 279 -82.12 33.38 -61.86
N GLN A 280 -82.79 32.62 -60.98
CA GLN A 280 -84.02 31.91 -61.34
C GLN A 280 -85.14 32.89 -61.74
N GLU A 281 -85.35 33.98 -61.00
CA GLU A 281 -86.34 35.01 -61.34
C GLU A 281 -86.09 35.66 -62.73
N PHE A 282 -84.83 35.78 -63.15
CA PHE A 282 -84.45 36.29 -64.46
C PHE A 282 -84.69 35.28 -65.59
N ASP A 283 -84.33 34.01 -65.38
CA ASP A 283 -84.56 32.95 -66.38
C ASP A 283 -86.07 32.65 -66.53
N ASP A 284 -86.83 32.58 -65.43
CA ASP A 284 -88.29 32.44 -65.44
C ASP A 284 -88.97 33.57 -66.24
N LEU A 285 -88.56 34.83 -66.02
CA LEU A 285 -89.09 35.98 -66.76
C LEU A 285 -88.82 35.86 -68.27
N LYS A 286 -87.62 35.42 -68.64
CA LYS A 286 -87.18 35.28 -70.04
C LYS A 286 -87.97 34.22 -70.81
N GLU A 287 -88.45 33.16 -70.15
CA GLU A 287 -89.35 32.16 -70.75
C GLU A 287 -90.80 32.66 -70.91
N THR A 288 -91.21 33.71 -70.19
CA THR A 288 -92.60 34.24 -70.24
C THR A 288 -92.84 35.28 -71.34
N THR A 289 -91.79 35.82 -71.96
CA THR A 289 -91.87 37.01 -72.82
C THR A 289 -92.16 36.70 -74.30
N ASP A 290 -93.43 36.51 -74.63
CA ASP A 290 -93.90 36.63 -76.02
C ASP A 290 -93.88 38.10 -76.48
N HIS A 291 -93.43 38.32 -77.72
CA HIS A 291 -93.36 39.63 -78.37
C HIS A 291 -93.85 39.53 -79.81
N ILE A 292 -94.67 40.48 -80.26
CA ILE A 292 -95.10 40.54 -81.66
C ILE A 292 -93.94 41.00 -82.54
N ILE A 293 -93.47 40.12 -83.42
CA ILE A 293 -92.44 40.42 -84.40
C ILE A 293 -93.05 41.23 -85.55
N VAL A 294 -92.55 42.44 -85.77
CA VAL A 294 -93.05 43.36 -86.79
C VAL A 294 -91.95 43.72 -87.79
N PRO A 295 -92.11 43.46 -89.10
CA PRO A 295 -91.18 43.94 -90.13
C PRO A 295 -91.14 45.47 -90.19
N GLN A 296 -89.98 46.05 -90.48
CA GLN A 296 -89.82 47.50 -90.59
C GLN A 296 -90.80 48.12 -91.62
N ASP A 297 -91.00 47.45 -92.76
CA ASP A 297 -92.00 47.81 -93.78
C ASP A 297 -93.41 48.05 -93.21
N TYR A 298 -93.83 47.31 -92.19
CA TYR A 298 -95.14 47.48 -91.55
C TYR A 298 -95.17 48.75 -90.70
N ILE A 299 -94.11 49.00 -89.93
CA ILE A 299 -93.97 50.22 -89.12
C ILE A 299 -93.98 51.47 -90.02
N ASP A 300 -93.27 51.41 -91.14
CA ASP A 300 -93.14 52.54 -92.06
C ASP A 300 -94.43 52.79 -92.84
N VAL A 301 -95.15 51.74 -93.25
CA VAL A 301 -96.51 51.84 -93.84
C VAL A 301 -97.48 52.60 -92.93
N TRP A 302 -97.51 52.29 -91.63
CA TRP A 302 -98.45 52.95 -90.73
C TRP A 302 -98.04 54.39 -90.40
N LYS A 303 -96.75 54.69 -90.31
CA LYS A 303 -96.24 56.09 -90.25
C LYS A 303 -96.63 56.90 -91.49
N GLU A 304 -96.43 56.32 -92.67
CA GLU A 304 -96.78 56.94 -93.95
C GLU A 304 -98.29 57.19 -94.03
N TYR A 305 -99.14 56.22 -93.66
CA TYR A 305 -100.60 56.39 -93.57
C TYR A 305 -101.02 57.49 -92.58
N ILE A 306 -100.47 57.53 -91.35
CA ILE A 306 -100.73 58.60 -90.37
C ILE A 306 -100.39 59.98 -90.97
N SER A 307 -99.33 60.06 -91.78
CA SER A 307 -98.94 61.32 -92.43
C SER A 307 -99.93 61.76 -93.53
N VAL A 308 -100.35 60.84 -94.42
CA VAL A 308 -101.14 61.19 -95.62
C VAL A 308 -102.66 61.16 -95.45
N LYS A 309 -103.20 60.45 -94.45
CA LYS A 309 -104.65 60.34 -94.26
C LYS A 309 -105.28 61.69 -93.90
N LYS A 310 -106.55 61.91 -94.25
CA LYS A 310 -107.34 63.06 -93.78
C LYS A 310 -107.75 62.85 -92.32
N ALA A 311 -108.13 63.94 -91.65
CA ALA A 311 -108.61 63.98 -90.26
C ALA A 311 -109.42 62.75 -89.83
N ASN A 312 -110.55 62.52 -90.52
CA ASN A 312 -111.57 61.53 -90.15
C ASN A 312 -111.49 60.23 -90.97
N ASP A 313 -110.43 60.00 -91.76
CA ASP A 313 -110.25 58.76 -92.51
C ASP A 313 -110.00 57.59 -91.54
N CYS A 314 -110.91 56.62 -91.48
CA CYS A 314 -110.85 55.51 -90.52
C CYS A 314 -110.11 54.26 -91.03
N LEU A 315 -109.94 54.10 -92.34
CA LEU A 315 -109.63 52.82 -92.99
C LEU A 315 -108.50 52.98 -94.02
N LEU A 316 -107.64 51.96 -94.12
CA LEU A 316 -106.64 51.88 -95.18
C LEU A 316 -107.24 51.08 -96.34
N THR A 317 -108.01 51.75 -97.19
CA THR A 317 -108.69 51.13 -98.34
C THR A 317 -107.76 51.01 -99.56
N LYS A 318 -108.02 50.03 -100.42
CA LYS A 318 -107.28 49.85 -101.69
C LYS A 318 -107.65 50.93 -102.71
N GLU A 319 -108.88 51.40 -102.65
CA GLU A 319 -109.48 52.40 -103.53
C GLU A 319 -108.90 53.81 -103.28
N GLU A 320 -108.63 54.19 -102.02
CA GLU A 320 -108.07 55.51 -101.69
C GLU A 320 -106.54 55.50 -101.56
N PHE A 321 -105.94 54.40 -101.12
CA PHE A 321 -104.50 54.30 -100.82
C PHE A 321 -103.83 53.08 -101.49
N PRO A 322 -103.91 52.89 -102.83
CA PRO A 322 -103.55 51.64 -103.50
C PRO A 322 -102.10 51.19 -103.27
N GLU A 323 -101.12 52.11 -103.25
CA GLU A 323 -99.71 51.77 -103.02
C GLU A 323 -99.44 51.38 -101.56
N LEU A 324 -99.97 52.14 -100.60
CA LEU A 324 -99.88 51.84 -99.16
C LEU A 324 -100.58 50.53 -98.81
N HIS A 325 -101.74 50.27 -99.41
CA HIS A 325 -102.45 49.00 -99.26
C HIS A 325 -101.60 47.82 -99.75
N ALA A 326 -100.96 47.96 -100.91
CA ALA A 326 -100.06 46.94 -101.47
C ALA A 326 -98.79 46.73 -100.63
N LYS A 327 -98.20 47.80 -100.05
CA LYS A 327 -97.11 47.69 -99.06
C LYS A 327 -97.60 46.96 -97.80
N ASN A 328 -98.72 47.40 -97.22
CA ASN A 328 -99.30 46.82 -96.00
C ASN A 328 -99.59 45.32 -96.17
N SER A 329 -100.15 44.92 -97.31
CA SER A 329 -100.50 43.52 -97.60
C SER A 329 -99.27 42.59 -97.55
N LYS A 330 -98.16 43.02 -98.15
CA LYS A 330 -96.87 42.30 -98.08
C LYS A 330 -96.31 42.27 -96.65
N ALA A 331 -96.30 43.40 -95.97
CA ALA A 331 -95.76 43.51 -94.62
C ALA A 331 -96.57 42.68 -93.60
N CYS A 332 -97.91 42.66 -93.72
CA CYS A 332 -98.81 41.77 -93.00
C CYS A 332 -98.55 40.28 -93.29
N THR A 333 -98.20 39.94 -94.54
CA THR A 333 -97.85 38.56 -94.93
C THR A 333 -96.60 38.09 -94.20
N GLU A 334 -95.53 38.88 -94.24
CA GLU A 334 -94.27 38.54 -93.59
C GLU A 334 -94.40 38.55 -92.06
N ALA A 335 -95.13 39.52 -91.49
CA ALA A 335 -95.41 39.55 -90.05
C ALA A 335 -96.16 38.28 -89.58
N LYS A 336 -97.22 37.86 -90.28
CA LYS A 336 -97.92 36.60 -89.97
C LYS A 336 -97.02 35.36 -90.11
N LYS A 337 -96.06 35.37 -91.04
CA LYS A 337 -95.05 34.31 -91.20
C LYS A 337 -94.02 34.30 -90.05
N LEU A 338 -93.49 35.46 -89.66
CA LEU A 338 -92.50 35.57 -88.58
C LEU A 338 -93.08 35.16 -87.23
N ASN A 339 -94.25 35.68 -86.84
CA ASN A 339 -94.90 35.31 -85.58
C ASN A 339 -95.32 33.84 -85.54
N LYS A 340 -95.78 33.27 -86.68
CA LYS A 340 -96.06 31.83 -86.77
C LYS A 340 -94.81 30.96 -86.60
N ASN A 341 -93.64 31.43 -87.06
CA ASN A 341 -92.38 30.73 -86.90
C ASN A 341 -91.80 30.86 -85.48
N ALA A 342 -92.06 31.98 -84.79
CA ALA A 342 -91.71 32.16 -83.39
C ALA A 342 -92.59 31.30 -82.46
N GLY A 343 -93.88 31.17 -82.76
CA GLY A 343 -94.84 30.46 -81.92
C GLY A 343 -95.36 31.32 -80.77
N PHE A 344 -95.94 30.66 -79.76
CA PHE A 344 -96.43 31.22 -78.50
C PHE A 344 -95.74 30.46 -77.36
N HIS A 345 -95.33 31.15 -76.30
CA HIS A 345 -94.54 30.59 -75.21
C HIS A 345 -95.32 30.64 -73.90
N ALA A 346 -95.80 29.48 -73.45
CA ALA A 346 -96.36 29.34 -72.11
C ALA A 346 -95.23 29.11 -71.10
N SER A 347 -95.25 29.85 -69.98
CA SER A 347 -94.44 29.48 -68.82
C SER A 347 -95.06 28.28 -68.09
N THR A 348 -94.25 27.48 -67.41
CA THR A 348 -94.74 26.37 -66.57
C THR A 348 -95.75 26.86 -65.52
N LEU A 349 -95.66 28.13 -65.07
CA LEU A 349 -96.63 28.74 -64.18
C LEU A 349 -97.97 29.03 -64.88
N ASP A 350 -97.95 29.59 -66.10
CA ASP A 350 -99.16 29.86 -66.89
C ASP A 350 -99.90 28.57 -67.29
N GLU A 351 -99.17 27.49 -67.57
CA GLU A 351 -99.74 26.17 -67.88
C GLU A 351 -100.48 25.55 -66.68
N ASN A 352 -99.98 25.78 -65.46
CA ASN A 352 -100.56 25.22 -64.24
C ASN A 352 -101.55 26.17 -63.54
N THR A 353 -101.68 27.42 -64.00
CA THR A 353 -102.62 28.40 -63.45
C THR A 353 -103.99 28.30 -64.13
N PRO A 354 -105.08 27.93 -63.43
CA PRO A 354 -106.42 27.88 -64.01
C PRO A 354 -107.03 29.29 -64.16
N ILE A 355 -107.84 29.50 -65.21
CA ILE A 355 -108.68 30.70 -65.34
C ILE A 355 -110.10 30.46 -64.81
N THR A 356 -110.74 31.51 -64.30
CA THR A 356 -112.11 31.47 -63.79
C THR A 356 -113.08 32.08 -64.80
N LEU A 357 -114.15 31.34 -65.13
CA LEU A 357 -115.29 31.88 -65.87
C LEU A 357 -116.45 32.21 -64.94
N THR A 358 -117.16 33.29 -65.22
CA THR A 358 -118.42 33.65 -64.55
C THR A 358 -119.52 32.65 -64.88
N PRO A 359 -120.61 32.56 -64.08
CA PRO A 359 -121.79 31.75 -64.42
C PRO A 359 -122.45 32.09 -65.77
N LYS A 360 -122.09 33.22 -66.41
CA LYS A 360 -122.55 33.59 -67.76
C LYS A 360 -121.65 33.05 -68.88
N GLY A 361 -120.46 32.54 -68.58
CA GLY A 361 -119.49 32.05 -69.57
C GLY A 361 -118.51 33.12 -70.10
N THR A 362 -118.30 34.20 -69.34
CA THR A 362 -117.27 35.23 -69.60
C THR A 362 -116.10 35.07 -68.62
N LEU A 363 -114.95 35.72 -68.87
CA LEU A 363 -113.86 35.80 -67.87
C LEU A 363 -114.31 36.41 -66.52
N SER A 364 -113.62 36.00 -65.45
CA SER A 364 -113.59 36.72 -64.17
C SER A 364 -112.95 38.11 -64.31
N ARG A 365 -113.10 38.99 -63.31
CA ARG A 365 -112.43 40.31 -63.35
C ARG A 365 -110.92 40.20 -63.32
N GLU A 366 -110.38 39.27 -62.54
CA GLU A 366 -108.94 39.05 -62.41
C GLU A 366 -108.34 38.52 -63.72
N ASP A 367 -109.00 37.57 -64.37
CA ASP A 367 -108.52 37.00 -65.64
C ASP A 367 -108.76 37.96 -66.82
N THR A 368 -109.79 38.83 -66.73
CA THR A 368 -109.94 39.98 -67.64
C THR A 368 -108.75 40.93 -67.50
N ILE A 369 -108.29 41.21 -66.28
CA ILE A 369 -107.10 42.03 -66.03
C ILE A 369 -105.85 41.37 -66.64
N LYS A 370 -105.58 40.09 -66.35
CA LYS A 370 -104.44 39.35 -66.92
C LYS A 370 -104.44 39.36 -68.45
N ALA A 371 -105.58 39.08 -69.07
CA ALA A 371 -105.73 39.11 -70.53
C ALA A 371 -105.50 40.51 -71.11
N THR A 372 -105.93 41.56 -70.40
CA THR A 372 -105.76 42.96 -70.84
C THR A 372 -104.32 43.45 -70.68
N GLN A 373 -103.65 43.10 -69.58
CA GLN A 373 -102.22 43.39 -69.37
C GLN A 373 -101.39 42.75 -70.48
N TYR A 374 -101.59 41.46 -70.73
CA TYR A 374 -100.90 40.73 -71.79
C TYR A 374 -101.21 41.27 -73.21
N ALA A 375 -102.47 41.65 -73.49
CA ALA A 375 -102.82 42.32 -74.75
C ALA A 375 -102.10 43.67 -74.93
N ALA A 376 -102.02 44.47 -73.87
CA ALA A 376 -101.31 45.75 -73.89
C ALA A 376 -99.79 45.55 -74.02
N GLU A 377 -99.20 44.56 -73.34
CA GLU A 377 -97.80 44.16 -73.46
C GLU A 377 -97.42 43.77 -74.90
N LEU A 378 -98.30 43.08 -75.62
CA LEU A 378 -98.10 42.71 -77.04
C LEU A 378 -98.28 43.88 -78.02
N ILE A 379 -99.27 44.75 -77.82
CA ILE A 379 -99.63 45.79 -78.80
C ILE A 379 -98.83 47.09 -78.59
N ASN A 380 -98.53 47.46 -77.34
CA ASN A 380 -97.90 48.75 -77.03
C ASN A 380 -96.52 48.96 -77.67
N PRO A 381 -95.62 47.96 -77.78
CA PRO A 381 -94.37 48.11 -78.53
C PRO A 381 -94.58 48.52 -79.98
N VAL A 382 -95.62 47.97 -80.63
CA VAL A 382 -95.97 48.30 -82.03
C VAL A 382 -96.49 49.73 -82.15
N ARG A 383 -97.36 50.15 -81.24
CA ARG A 383 -97.90 51.52 -81.17
C ARG A 383 -96.80 52.55 -80.97
N VAL A 384 -95.91 52.33 -80.01
CA VAL A 384 -94.76 53.21 -79.74
C VAL A 384 -93.81 53.26 -80.96
N ALA A 385 -93.56 52.12 -81.63
CA ALA A 385 -92.71 52.06 -82.81
C ALA A 385 -93.26 52.85 -84.03
N ILE A 386 -94.59 52.99 -84.15
CA ILE A 386 -95.25 53.85 -85.17
C ILE A 386 -95.44 55.31 -84.72
N GLY A 387 -95.10 55.65 -83.46
CA GLY A 387 -95.26 57.00 -82.91
C GLY A 387 -96.63 57.30 -82.28
N MET A 388 -97.38 56.26 -81.91
CA MET A 388 -98.68 56.36 -81.23
C MET A 388 -98.55 56.08 -79.73
N GLU A 389 -99.36 56.77 -78.92
CA GLU A 389 -99.45 56.54 -77.46
C GLU A 389 -99.79 55.09 -77.13
N PRO A 390 -99.16 54.46 -76.12
CA PRO A 390 -99.51 53.12 -75.67
C PRO A 390 -100.92 53.07 -75.06
N TYR A 391 -101.60 51.93 -75.19
CA TYR A 391 -102.81 51.66 -74.42
C TYR A 391 -102.50 51.68 -72.92
N ARG A 392 -103.39 52.34 -72.17
CA ARG A 392 -103.45 52.25 -70.71
C ARG A 392 -104.63 51.37 -70.29
N ILE A 393 -104.58 50.85 -69.06
CA ILE A 393 -105.66 50.03 -68.49
C ILE A 393 -106.18 50.76 -67.26
N THR A 394 -107.50 50.82 -67.09
CA THR A 394 -108.13 51.35 -65.89
C THR A 394 -109.21 50.40 -65.37
N ASN A 395 -109.67 50.60 -64.13
CA ASN A 395 -110.84 49.87 -63.64
C ASN A 395 -112.06 50.05 -64.55
N ALA A 396 -112.24 51.22 -65.17
CA ALA A 396 -113.30 51.49 -66.14
C ALA A 396 -113.18 50.65 -67.41
N SER A 397 -112.00 50.55 -68.03
CA SER A 397 -111.86 49.82 -69.30
C SER A 397 -112.08 48.31 -69.11
N ILE A 398 -111.60 47.76 -67.99
CA ILE A 398 -111.91 46.40 -67.51
C ILE A 398 -113.42 46.19 -67.33
N ASP A 399 -114.10 47.05 -66.57
CA ASP A 399 -115.51 46.86 -66.24
C ASP A 399 -116.46 47.13 -67.43
N VAL A 400 -116.04 47.97 -68.38
CA VAL A 400 -116.70 48.16 -69.68
C VAL A 400 -116.55 46.91 -70.54
N ALA A 401 -115.35 46.36 -70.68
CA ALA A 401 -115.12 45.14 -71.47
C ALA A 401 -115.90 43.95 -70.91
N MET A 402 -115.84 43.73 -69.58
CA MET A 402 -116.66 42.71 -68.90
C MET A 402 -118.16 42.89 -69.16
N GLN A 403 -118.65 44.13 -69.24
CA GLN A 403 -120.06 44.39 -69.54
C GLN A 403 -120.40 44.10 -71.01
N VAL A 404 -119.57 44.51 -71.96
CA VAL A 404 -119.79 44.26 -73.40
C VAL A 404 -119.80 42.77 -73.70
N GLY A 405 -118.83 42.01 -73.16
CA GLY A 405 -118.81 40.55 -73.28
C GLY A 405 -120.02 39.87 -72.63
N GLN A 406 -120.43 40.31 -71.43
CA GLN A 406 -121.63 39.75 -70.76
C GLN A 406 -122.94 39.99 -71.52
N VAL A 407 -123.06 41.08 -72.29
CA VAL A 407 -124.22 41.30 -73.14
C VAL A 407 -124.12 40.50 -74.43
N ASN A 408 -123.00 40.55 -75.16
CA ASN A 408 -122.78 39.73 -76.37
C ASN A 408 -123.11 38.25 -76.13
N LYS A 409 -122.69 37.72 -74.97
CA LYS A 409 -122.95 36.34 -74.55
C LYS A 409 -124.41 36.04 -74.22
N ALA A 410 -125.16 37.02 -73.70
CA ALA A 410 -126.58 36.88 -73.39
C ALA A 410 -127.47 37.02 -74.63
N ASP A 411 -127.15 37.99 -75.49
CA ASP A 411 -127.85 38.27 -76.76
C ASP A 411 -127.40 37.28 -77.87
N ASN A 412 -126.48 36.36 -77.56
CA ASN A 412 -125.98 35.27 -78.39
C ASN A 412 -125.41 35.72 -79.75
N ASN A 413 -124.65 36.81 -79.75
CA ASN A 413 -123.96 37.37 -80.92
C ASN A 413 -122.45 37.04 -80.91
N TRP A 414 -121.87 36.76 -82.07
CA TRP A 414 -120.45 36.47 -82.26
C TRP A 414 -119.68 37.61 -82.95
N GLY A 415 -120.37 38.47 -83.70
CA GLY A 415 -119.80 39.68 -84.30
C GLY A 415 -119.95 40.89 -83.38
N HIS A 416 -119.94 42.09 -83.96
CA HIS A 416 -120.26 43.31 -83.22
C HIS A 416 -121.72 43.33 -82.76
N ASP A 417 -121.95 43.52 -81.47
CA ASP A 417 -123.27 43.74 -80.92
C ASP A 417 -123.48 45.21 -80.55
N MET A 418 -124.17 45.94 -81.42
CA MET A 418 -124.51 47.34 -81.15
C MET A 418 -125.43 47.51 -79.93
N ASN A 419 -126.12 46.45 -79.48
CA ASN A 419 -126.90 46.46 -78.24
C ASN A 419 -125.99 46.47 -77.00
N ALA A 420 -124.98 45.59 -76.95
CA ALA A 420 -123.91 45.60 -75.95
C ALA A 420 -123.20 46.96 -75.89
N HIS A 421 -122.83 47.50 -77.06
CA HIS A 421 -122.22 48.83 -77.16
C HIS A 421 -123.12 49.91 -76.57
N GLN A 422 -124.39 49.99 -76.97
CA GLN A 422 -125.31 51.03 -76.50
C GLN A 422 -125.61 50.90 -74.99
N LYS A 423 -125.88 49.67 -74.49
CA LYS A 423 -126.05 49.39 -73.05
C LYS A 423 -124.83 49.81 -72.22
N ALA A 424 -123.61 49.66 -72.77
CA ALA A 424 -122.39 50.10 -72.10
C ALA A 424 -122.20 51.64 -72.18
N LYS A 425 -122.39 52.25 -73.36
CA LYS A 425 -122.39 53.71 -73.54
C LYS A 425 -123.34 54.42 -72.57
N ASP A 426 -124.57 53.93 -72.41
CA ASP A 426 -125.56 54.58 -71.53
C ASP A 426 -125.27 54.34 -70.04
N LYS A 427 -124.76 53.17 -69.65
CA LYS A 427 -124.34 52.96 -68.25
C LYS A 427 -123.16 53.83 -67.85
N TRP A 428 -122.14 53.95 -68.72
CA TRP A 428 -120.88 54.66 -68.44
C TRP A 428 -120.86 56.13 -68.88
N GLN A 429 -121.86 56.56 -69.65
CA GLN A 429 -121.98 57.89 -70.28
C GLN A 429 -120.83 58.20 -71.24
N LEU A 430 -120.55 57.24 -72.12
CA LEU A 430 -119.55 57.35 -73.19
C LEU A 430 -120.22 57.70 -74.54
N ASP A 431 -119.49 58.41 -75.40
CA ASP A 431 -119.95 58.77 -76.75
C ASP A 431 -119.91 57.59 -77.72
N THR A 432 -118.85 56.78 -77.64
CA THR A 432 -118.68 55.54 -78.40
C THR A 432 -117.92 54.49 -77.59
N ILE A 433 -117.89 53.28 -78.14
CA ILE A 433 -117.01 52.18 -77.74
C ILE A 433 -116.38 51.66 -79.03
N GLY A 434 -115.07 51.46 -79.03
CA GLY A 434 -114.40 50.69 -80.07
C GLY A 434 -114.40 49.21 -79.71
N GLU A 435 -114.48 48.36 -80.73
CA GLU A 435 -114.43 46.92 -80.57
C GLU A 435 -113.73 46.31 -81.77
N SER A 436 -112.69 45.53 -81.51
CA SER A 436 -112.08 44.62 -82.49
C SER A 436 -112.25 43.18 -82.02
N VAL A 437 -112.90 42.33 -82.82
CA VAL A 437 -113.35 40.99 -82.40
C VAL A 437 -112.68 39.87 -83.21
N PHE A 438 -112.11 38.90 -82.49
CA PHE A 438 -111.57 37.66 -83.04
C PHE A 438 -112.44 36.47 -82.63
N GLY A 439 -113.11 35.85 -83.60
CA GLY A 439 -113.87 34.61 -83.41
C GLY A 439 -113.05 33.38 -83.79
N SER A 440 -113.12 32.33 -82.97
CA SER A 440 -112.45 31.05 -83.21
C SER A 440 -113.44 29.89 -83.31
N SER A 441 -113.17 28.93 -84.20
CA SER A 441 -113.94 27.69 -84.37
C SER A 441 -113.47 26.56 -83.43
N GLN A 442 -112.52 26.83 -82.52
CA GLN A 442 -112.07 25.88 -81.51
C GLN A 442 -113.19 25.58 -80.50
N LYS A 443 -113.74 24.36 -80.55
CA LYS A 443 -114.88 23.91 -79.72
C LYS A 443 -114.54 23.68 -78.23
N THR A 444 -113.29 23.88 -77.84
CA THR A 444 -112.79 23.67 -76.47
C THR A 444 -112.58 25.01 -75.78
N SER A 445 -113.25 25.22 -74.65
CA SER A 445 -113.03 26.38 -73.79
C SER A 445 -111.62 26.40 -73.22
N TYR A 446 -111.01 27.58 -73.16
CA TYR A 446 -109.79 27.82 -72.39
C TYR A 446 -109.99 27.44 -70.91
N LYS A 447 -108.96 26.85 -70.31
CA LYS A 447 -108.93 26.35 -68.93
C LYS A 447 -107.79 26.95 -68.12
N THR A 448 -106.65 27.20 -68.76
CA THR A 448 -105.43 27.73 -68.13
C THR A 448 -105.15 29.17 -68.53
N LEU A 449 -104.24 29.83 -67.84
CA LEU A 449 -103.76 31.16 -68.20
C LEU A 449 -102.93 31.10 -69.49
N ALA A 450 -102.21 30.00 -69.73
CA ALA A 450 -101.58 29.70 -71.01
C ALA A 450 -102.58 29.62 -72.17
N ASP A 451 -103.71 28.91 -72.01
CA ASP A 451 -104.77 28.85 -73.05
C ASP A 451 -105.28 30.27 -73.40
N LEU A 452 -105.51 31.09 -72.37
CA LEU A 452 -106.04 32.44 -72.53
C LEU A 452 -105.02 33.39 -73.18
N LYS A 453 -103.75 33.35 -72.75
CA LYS A 453 -102.65 34.10 -73.38
C LYS A 453 -102.47 33.68 -74.84
N HIS A 454 -102.46 32.37 -75.15
CA HIS A 454 -102.36 31.87 -76.52
C HIS A 454 -103.51 32.37 -77.40
N GLY A 455 -104.74 32.41 -76.86
CA GLY A 455 -105.90 32.99 -77.53
C GLY A 455 -105.71 34.47 -77.85
N VAL A 456 -105.30 35.27 -76.85
CA VAL A 456 -105.06 36.72 -77.02
C VAL A 456 -103.94 36.97 -78.04
N TYR A 457 -102.83 36.26 -77.94
CA TYR A 457 -101.70 36.35 -78.89
C TYR A 457 -102.13 36.04 -80.33
N SER A 458 -102.88 34.96 -80.52
CA SER A 458 -103.46 34.59 -81.82
C SER A 458 -104.38 35.67 -82.38
N ALA A 459 -105.20 36.27 -81.52
CA ALA A 459 -106.11 37.36 -81.90
C ALA A 459 -105.35 38.64 -82.29
N VAL A 460 -104.32 39.04 -81.52
CA VAL A 460 -103.44 40.19 -81.86
C VAL A 460 -102.80 39.99 -83.23
N ILE A 461 -102.22 38.82 -83.51
CA ILE A 461 -101.61 38.51 -84.82
C ILE A 461 -102.65 38.56 -85.95
N CYS A 462 -103.88 38.10 -85.70
CA CYS A 462 -104.91 38.11 -86.72
C CYS A 462 -105.38 39.53 -87.07
N LEU A 463 -105.66 40.34 -86.04
CA LEU A 463 -106.28 41.67 -86.12
C LEU A 463 -105.28 42.82 -86.39
N LEU A 464 -103.98 42.66 -86.07
CA LEU A 464 -102.95 43.63 -86.49
C LEU A 464 -102.51 43.42 -87.95
N PHE A 465 -102.58 42.22 -88.49
CA PHE A 465 -102.02 41.91 -89.81
C PHE A 465 -103.11 41.63 -90.86
N GLU A 466 -104.20 42.39 -90.84
CA GLU A 466 -105.38 42.14 -91.69
C GLU A 466 -105.18 42.45 -93.17
N GLY A 467 -104.23 43.33 -93.54
CA GLY A 467 -104.01 43.76 -94.93
C GLY A 467 -103.71 42.62 -95.92
N ASN A 468 -103.37 41.42 -95.44
CA ASN A 468 -103.20 40.20 -96.24
C ASN A 468 -104.50 39.36 -96.40
N SER A 469 -105.67 39.96 -96.20
CA SER A 469 -106.95 39.24 -96.35
C SER A 469 -107.44 39.32 -97.80
N THR A 470 -107.14 38.32 -98.61
CA THR A 470 -107.76 38.12 -99.94
C THR A 470 -108.95 37.17 -99.82
N GLY A 471 -110.09 37.69 -99.37
CA GLY A 471 -111.36 36.98 -99.49
C GLY A 471 -111.85 36.97 -100.95
N LYS A 472 -112.94 36.25 -101.22
CA LYS A 472 -113.75 36.43 -102.42
C LYS A 472 -115.19 36.70 -102.04
N ASP A 473 -115.82 37.64 -102.72
CA ASP A 473 -117.26 37.85 -102.58
C ASP A 473 -118.05 36.69 -103.20
N LYS A 474 -119.37 36.71 -103.02
CA LYS A 474 -120.30 35.72 -103.60
C LYS A 474 -120.31 35.67 -105.14
N ASN A 475 -119.61 36.58 -105.81
CA ASN A 475 -119.45 36.65 -107.27
C ASN A 475 -118.03 36.26 -107.73
N GLY A 476 -117.12 35.91 -106.81
CA GLY A 476 -115.74 35.54 -107.08
C GLY A 476 -114.75 36.71 -107.19
N LYS A 477 -115.18 37.96 -106.98
CA LYS A 477 -114.29 39.14 -106.94
C LYS A 477 -113.46 39.13 -105.66
N GLU A 478 -112.18 39.43 -105.76
CA GLU A 478 -111.31 39.60 -104.59
C GLU A 478 -111.81 40.73 -103.68
N THR A 479 -111.99 40.41 -102.40
CA THR A 479 -112.30 41.35 -101.33
C THR A 479 -111.08 41.50 -100.45
N PHE A 480 -110.55 42.71 -100.40
CA PHE A 480 -109.43 43.07 -99.53
C PHE A 480 -109.96 43.54 -98.18
N SER A 481 -109.22 43.31 -97.09
CA SER A 481 -109.49 44.02 -95.83
C SER A 481 -109.21 45.52 -96.02
N ASP A 482 -110.09 46.33 -95.43
CA ASP A 482 -109.97 47.77 -95.21
C ASP A 482 -109.04 48.12 -94.02
N SER A 483 -108.46 47.09 -93.39
CA SER A 483 -107.66 47.16 -92.17
C SER A 483 -108.44 47.72 -90.98
N GLY A 484 -109.75 47.45 -90.92
CA GLY A 484 -110.67 47.91 -89.87
C GLY A 484 -110.14 47.68 -88.45
N HIS A 485 -109.82 46.45 -88.06
CA HIS A 485 -109.35 46.18 -86.70
C HIS A 485 -107.89 46.60 -86.50
N THR A 486 -107.07 46.56 -87.54
CA THR A 486 -105.68 47.04 -87.46
C THR A 486 -105.63 48.54 -87.15
N THR A 487 -106.50 49.34 -87.77
CA THR A 487 -106.53 50.80 -87.55
C THR A 487 -107.05 51.21 -86.16
N ASP A 488 -107.87 50.34 -85.56
CA ASP A 488 -108.44 50.42 -84.20
C ASP A 488 -107.36 50.08 -83.15
N LEU A 489 -106.75 48.89 -83.24
CA LEU A 489 -105.74 48.43 -82.29
C LEU A 489 -104.49 49.33 -82.24
N LEU A 490 -104.15 49.97 -83.37
CA LEU A 490 -103.05 50.93 -83.46
C LEU A 490 -103.43 52.39 -83.12
N ASN A 491 -104.71 52.69 -82.83
CA ASN A 491 -105.25 54.05 -82.60
C ASN A 491 -105.07 55.03 -83.79
N VAL A 492 -104.63 54.55 -84.96
CA VAL A 492 -104.24 55.42 -86.09
C VAL A 492 -105.42 56.17 -86.70
N ARG A 493 -106.65 55.69 -86.49
CA ARG A 493 -107.91 56.41 -86.78
C ARG A 493 -107.91 57.82 -86.20
N TYR A 494 -107.42 57.96 -84.96
CA TYR A 494 -107.48 59.17 -84.15
C TYR A 494 -106.14 59.93 -84.07
N ALA A 495 -105.15 59.54 -84.88
CA ALA A 495 -103.78 60.10 -84.86
C ALA A 495 -103.65 61.56 -85.34
N LYS A 496 -104.66 62.09 -86.06
CA LYS A 496 -104.70 63.50 -86.47
C LYS A 496 -105.29 64.35 -85.32
N PRO A 497 -104.61 65.42 -84.83
CA PRO A 497 -105.16 66.32 -83.80
C PRO A 497 -106.48 67.00 -84.21
N GLU A 498 -106.75 67.11 -85.51
CA GLU A 498 -107.99 67.61 -86.09
C GLU A 498 -109.09 66.54 -86.31
N CYS A 499 -108.88 65.29 -85.88
CA CYS A 499 -109.87 64.21 -85.98
C CYS A 499 -111.09 64.49 -85.09
N ALA A 500 -112.25 64.67 -85.72
CA ALA A 500 -113.52 65.06 -85.10
C ALA A 500 -114.42 63.85 -84.77
N LEU A 501 -113.85 62.64 -84.68
CA LEU A 501 -114.55 61.42 -84.31
C LEU A 501 -114.64 61.31 -82.78
N ALA A 502 -115.83 61.04 -82.25
CA ALA A 502 -116.12 60.99 -80.81
C ALA A 502 -115.60 59.71 -80.11
N GLY A 503 -114.43 59.23 -80.51
CA GLY A 503 -113.81 57.99 -80.03
C GLY A 503 -112.34 58.16 -79.72
N GLY A 504 -111.68 57.03 -79.52
CA GLY A 504 -110.28 56.95 -79.13
C GLY A 504 -109.90 55.58 -78.64
N ASP A 505 -108.78 55.07 -79.11
CA ASP A 505 -108.25 53.77 -78.68
C ASP A 505 -107.17 54.01 -77.63
N ASP A 506 -107.53 54.71 -76.56
CA ASP A 506 -106.60 55.22 -75.54
C ASP A 506 -106.57 54.30 -74.30
N LEU A 507 -107.72 53.75 -73.89
CA LEU A 507 -107.85 52.78 -72.79
C LEU A 507 -108.36 51.43 -73.32
N LEU A 508 -107.74 50.32 -72.90
CA LEU A 508 -108.04 48.96 -73.36
C LEU A 508 -108.68 48.11 -72.26
N GLY A 509 -109.63 47.25 -72.64
CA GLY A 509 -110.12 46.10 -71.86
C GLY A 509 -110.39 44.90 -72.76
N ILE A 510 -110.07 43.69 -72.32
CA ILE A 510 -110.29 42.46 -73.08
C ILE A 510 -111.48 41.68 -72.51
N SER A 511 -112.46 41.32 -73.33
CA SER A 511 -113.42 40.28 -72.95
C SER A 511 -113.19 38.99 -73.75
N TYR A 512 -113.53 37.87 -73.13
CA TYR A 512 -113.63 36.58 -73.80
C TYR A 512 -114.95 35.92 -73.41
N GLU A 513 -115.61 35.33 -74.40
CA GLU A 513 -116.84 34.58 -74.24
C GLU A 513 -116.69 33.17 -74.82
N ASN A 514 -117.00 32.16 -74.00
CA ASN A 514 -117.18 30.80 -74.48
C ASN A 514 -118.63 30.62 -74.97
N ASN A 515 -118.85 30.34 -76.25
CA ASN A 515 -120.19 30.16 -76.79
C ASN A 515 -120.32 29.00 -77.81
N PRO A 516 -120.50 27.74 -77.35
CA PRO A 516 -120.54 26.56 -78.21
C PRO A 516 -121.78 26.47 -79.13
N ASN A 517 -122.73 27.42 -79.02
CA ASN A 517 -124.02 27.41 -79.71
C ASN A 517 -124.05 28.26 -81.00
N ILE A 518 -122.90 28.77 -81.47
CA ILE A 518 -122.77 29.57 -82.70
C ILE A 518 -121.64 28.99 -83.58
N GLY A 519 -121.57 29.41 -84.86
CA GLY A 519 -120.54 29.01 -85.82
C GLY A 519 -119.09 29.37 -85.44
N CYS A 520 -118.89 30.30 -84.48
CA CYS A 520 -117.66 30.43 -83.71
C CYS A 520 -117.94 30.00 -82.27
N SER A 521 -117.03 29.21 -81.68
CA SER A 521 -117.20 28.60 -80.36
C SER A 521 -116.56 29.41 -79.24
N THR A 522 -115.57 30.24 -79.54
CA THR A 522 -115.07 31.27 -78.62
C THR A 522 -114.90 32.60 -79.35
N ALA A 523 -114.99 33.70 -78.60
CA ALA A 523 -114.69 35.05 -79.08
C ALA A 523 -113.75 35.76 -78.09
N ILE A 524 -112.83 36.57 -78.62
CA ILE A 524 -111.99 37.52 -77.87
C ILE A 524 -112.26 38.91 -78.44
N ARG A 525 -112.56 39.88 -77.57
CA ARG A 525 -112.91 41.25 -77.95
C ARG A 525 -111.96 42.23 -77.29
N PHE A 526 -111.32 43.04 -78.13
CA PHE A 526 -110.52 44.18 -77.72
C PHE A 526 -111.47 45.37 -77.67
N ILE A 527 -111.89 45.73 -76.45
CA ILE A 527 -112.82 46.82 -76.20
C ILE A 527 -112.01 48.07 -75.85
N SER A 528 -112.13 49.10 -76.68
CA SER A 528 -111.45 50.37 -76.49
C SER A 528 -112.44 51.48 -76.09
N ILE A 529 -111.97 52.38 -75.22
CA ILE A 529 -112.68 53.62 -74.89
C ILE A 529 -111.71 54.79 -74.91
N ALA A 530 -112.21 55.96 -75.30
CA ALA A 530 -111.44 57.19 -75.29
C ALA A 530 -111.12 57.60 -73.85
N ASP A 531 -109.91 58.06 -73.59
CA ASP A 531 -109.62 58.72 -72.32
C ASP A 531 -110.18 60.15 -72.39
N GLY A 532 -111.21 60.42 -71.59
CA GLY A 532 -111.81 61.75 -71.46
C GLY A 532 -110.82 62.85 -71.03
N LYS A 533 -109.69 62.48 -70.40
CA LYS A 533 -108.61 63.40 -70.01
C LYS A 533 -107.48 63.48 -71.04
N SER A 534 -107.55 62.74 -72.16
CA SER A 534 -106.58 62.84 -73.25
C SER A 534 -106.52 64.25 -73.86
N SER A 535 -105.36 64.62 -74.38
CA SER A 535 -105.14 65.88 -75.10
C SER A 535 -106.14 66.06 -76.25
N ARG A 536 -106.35 65.01 -77.06
CA ARG A 536 -107.30 64.99 -78.20
C ARG A 536 -108.73 65.33 -77.77
N ILE A 537 -109.28 64.61 -76.80
CA ILE A 537 -110.68 64.83 -76.34
C ILE A 537 -110.81 66.22 -75.71
N GLN A 538 -109.85 66.64 -74.87
CA GLN A 538 -109.84 67.97 -74.27
C GLN A 538 -109.67 69.10 -75.29
N GLU A 539 -109.04 68.85 -76.45
CA GLU A 539 -108.98 69.80 -77.56
C GLU A 539 -110.29 69.85 -78.36
N MET A 540 -110.95 68.71 -78.61
CA MET A 540 -112.24 68.68 -79.30
C MET A 540 -113.35 69.38 -78.50
N ILE A 541 -113.37 69.21 -77.17
CA ILE A 541 -114.31 69.93 -76.30
C ILE A 541 -114.07 71.45 -76.39
N LYS A 542 -112.81 71.91 -76.41
CA LYS A 542 -112.46 73.33 -76.61
C LYS A 542 -112.85 73.87 -77.99
N LYS A 543 -112.85 73.01 -79.02
CA LYS A 543 -113.35 73.32 -80.37
C LYS A 543 -114.88 73.29 -80.48
N GLY A 544 -115.60 72.97 -79.40
CA GLY A 544 -117.07 72.99 -79.32
C GLY A 544 -117.76 71.69 -79.72
N TYR A 545 -117.04 70.56 -79.82
CA TYR A 545 -117.66 69.26 -80.09
C TYR A 545 -118.43 68.76 -78.85
N PRO A 546 -119.69 68.31 -78.98
CA PRO A 546 -120.56 67.98 -77.85
C PRO A 546 -120.34 66.55 -77.33
N TYR A 547 -119.11 66.23 -76.94
CA TYR A 547 -118.76 64.92 -76.39
C TYR A 547 -119.10 64.82 -74.90
N LYS A 548 -119.48 63.62 -74.44
CA LYS A 548 -119.62 63.26 -73.03
C LYS A 548 -118.28 62.93 -72.37
N ALA A 549 -117.37 62.27 -73.10
CA ALA A 549 -116.06 61.87 -72.60
C ALA A 549 -115.31 63.08 -72.02
N GLY A 550 -114.77 62.94 -70.80
CA GLY A 550 -114.05 64.03 -70.11
C GLY A 550 -114.93 65.09 -69.45
N THR A 551 -116.26 64.98 -69.53
CA THR A 551 -117.20 65.84 -68.79
C THR A 551 -117.56 65.25 -67.43
N LEU A 552 -118.31 66.01 -66.61
CA LEU A 552 -118.78 65.55 -65.29
C LEU A 552 -119.78 64.37 -65.34
N VAL A 553 -120.30 63.96 -66.51
CA VAL A 553 -121.18 62.78 -66.61
C VAL A 553 -120.43 61.49 -66.99
N ASP A 554 -119.26 61.59 -67.65
CA ASP A 554 -118.43 60.44 -68.02
C ASP A 554 -117.89 59.75 -66.78
N LYS A 555 -118.30 58.50 -66.57
CA LYS A 555 -117.95 57.73 -65.36
C LYS A 555 -116.61 57.02 -65.47
N SER A 556 -116.01 56.91 -66.67
CA SER A 556 -114.74 56.24 -66.86
C SER A 556 -113.57 57.00 -66.22
N VAL A 557 -113.67 58.33 -66.18
CA VAL A 557 -112.64 59.23 -65.64
C VAL A 557 -112.86 59.63 -64.17
N GLN A 558 -113.84 59.03 -63.47
CA GLN A 558 -114.26 59.41 -62.12
C GLN A 558 -113.73 58.48 -61.02
N GLY A 559 -113.10 59.06 -60.00
CA GLY A 559 -112.65 58.32 -58.81
C GLY A 559 -111.83 57.09 -59.17
N SER A 560 -112.07 55.99 -58.45
CA SER A 560 -111.35 54.73 -58.65
C SER A 560 -111.63 54.03 -59.97
N ASN A 561 -112.62 54.45 -60.76
CA ASN A 561 -112.81 53.94 -62.12
C ASN A 561 -111.63 54.34 -63.03
N TYR A 562 -110.99 55.48 -62.75
CA TYR A 562 -109.84 55.98 -63.49
C TYR A 562 -108.49 55.51 -62.91
N ASP A 563 -108.49 54.77 -61.78
CA ASP A 563 -107.26 54.19 -61.24
C ASP A 563 -106.63 53.27 -62.28
N GLN A 564 -105.35 53.49 -62.55
CA GLN A 564 -104.61 52.78 -63.57
C GLN A 564 -104.15 51.42 -63.06
N ILE A 565 -104.37 50.41 -63.88
CA ILE A 565 -103.84 49.07 -63.69
C ILE A 565 -102.53 49.00 -64.49
N ALA A 566 -101.45 48.58 -63.84
CA ALA A 566 -100.14 48.57 -64.45
C ALA A 566 -100.09 47.60 -65.64
N VAL A 567 -99.61 48.08 -66.79
CA VAL A 567 -99.11 47.24 -67.88
C VAL A 567 -97.66 46.90 -67.53
N SER A 568 -97.26 45.63 -67.62
CA SER A 568 -95.87 45.28 -67.33
C SER A 568 -94.96 45.79 -68.44
N ASN A 569 -93.71 46.12 -68.11
CA ASN A 569 -92.64 46.23 -69.12
C ASN A 569 -91.59 45.15 -68.82
N PRO A 570 -91.71 43.94 -69.40
CA PRO A 570 -90.79 42.84 -69.13
C PRO A 570 -89.33 43.18 -69.43
N ASN A 571 -89.07 44.00 -70.45
CA ASN A 571 -87.71 44.43 -70.81
C ASN A 571 -87.05 45.29 -69.71
N GLU A 572 -87.81 46.15 -69.03
CA GLU A 572 -87.31 46.88 -67.86
C GLU A 572 -87.07 45.97 -66.66
N ASN A 573 -87.94 44.98 -66.43
CA ASN A 573 -87.83 44.06 -65.31
C ASN A 573 -86.63 43.11 -65.48
N ALA A 574 -86.43 42.59 -66.70
CA ALA A 574 -85.26 41.81 -67.06
C ALA A 574 -83.97 42.62 -66.84
N LYS A 575 -83.94 43.91 -67.25
CA LYS A 575 -82.78 44.77 -66.98
C LYS A 575 -82.53 44.94 -65.47
N LYS A 576 -83.56 45.22 -64.66
CA LYS A 576 -83.43 45.38 -63.20
C LYS A 576 -82.84 44.12 -62.54
N LEU A 577 -83.34 42.95 -62.91
CA LEU A 577 -82.83 41.65 -62.43
C LEU A 577 -81.38 41.41 -62.89
N GLN A 578 -81.03 41.74 -64.14
CA GLN A 578 -79.65 41.60 -64.65
C GLN A 578 -78.66 42.56 -63.98
N ASP A 579 -79.08 43.80 -63.68
CA ASP A 579 -78.31 44.76 -62.88
C ASP A 579 -78.08 44.22 -61.46
N GLN A 580 -79.10 43.60 -60.84
CA GLN A 580 -79.00 42.97 -59.51
C GLN A 580 -78.10 41.73 -59.49
N ILE A 581 -78.21 40.83 -60.47
CA ILE A 581 -77.31 39.66 -60.63
C ILE A 581 -75.86 40.12 -60.72
N SER A 582 -75.59 41.18 -61.48
CA SER A 582 -74.25 41.75 -61.64
C SER A 582 -73.68 42.27 -60.32
N GLN A 583 -74.51 42.92 -59.49
CA GLN A 583 -74.10 43.41 -58.16
C GLN A 583 -73.87 42.25 -57.16
N LEU A 584 -74.76 41.25 -57.15
CA LEU A 584 -74.65 40.07 -56.29
C LEU A 584 -73.43 39.21 -56.64
N GLN A 585 -73.13 39.04 -57.93
CA GLN A 585 -71.93 38.32 -58.40
C GLN A 585 -70.65 39.00 -57.88
N ALA A 586 -70.52 40.32 -58.06
CA ALA A 586 -69.38 41.08 -57.55
C ALA A 586 -69.27 41.05 -56.01
N LYS A 587 -70.40 40.98 -55.29
CA LYS A 587 -70.42 40.80 -53.84
C LYS A 587 -69.88 39.41 -53.44
N VAL A 588 -70.39 38.35 -54.06
CA VAL A 588 -69.94 36.96 -53.84
C VAL A 588 -68.43 36.82 -54.06
N ASP A 589 -67.88 37.43 -55.11
CA ASP A 589 -66.44 37.42 -55.37
C ASP A 589 -65.64 38.15 -54.27
N GLY A 590 -66.16 39.25 -53.73
CA GLY A 590 -65.58 39.97 -52.59
C GLY A 590 -65.66 39.20 -51.27
N ASP A 591 -66.72 38.44 -51.04
CA ASP A 591 -66.88 37.57 -49.87
C ASP A 591 -65.97 36.32 -49.96
N ILE A 592 -65.73 35.78 -51.16
CA ILE A 592 -64.71 34.74 -51.40
C ILE A 592 -63.31 35.24 -51.06
N GLN A 593 -62.94 36.45 -51.48
CA GLN A 593 -61.65 37.06 -51.14
C GLN A 593 -61.53 37.28 -49.62
N SER A 594 -62.57 37.87 -49.00
CA SER A 594 -62.63 38.12 -47.55
C SER A 594 -62.44 36.83 -46.74
N LEU A 595 -63.18 35.77 -47.09
CA LEU A 595 -63.07 34.45 -46.48
C LEU A 595 -61.66 33.84 -46.63
N THR A 596 -61.02 34.05 -47.78
CA THR A 596 -59.66 33.58 -48.06
C THR A 596 -58.64 34.29 -47.17
N THR A 597 -58.76 35.61 -47.02
CA THR A 597 -57.92 36.41 -46.10
C THR A 597 -58.09 35.95 -44.65
N SER A 598 -59.32 35.75 -44.17
CA SER A 598 -59.58 35.25 -42.81
C SER A 598 -59.00 33.85 -42.59
N LYS A 599 -59.07 32.94 -43.60
CA LYS A 599 -58.47 31.60 -43.54
C LYS A 599 -56.93 31.63 -43.46
N SER A 600 -56.26 32.52 -44.19
CA SER A 600 -54.80 32.73 -44.05
C SER A 600 -54.44 33.18 -42.64
N LYS A 601 -55.11 34.24 -42.16
CA LYS A 601 -54.87 34.82 -40.84
C LYS A 601 -55.14 33.84 -39.70
N ALA A 602 -56.17 33.00 -39.80
CA ALA A 602 -56.43 31.92 -38.85
C ALA A 602 -55.30 30.87 -38.84
N SER A 603 -54.77 30.51 -40.02
CA SER A 603 -53.64 29.57 -40.13
C SER A 603 -52.34 30.15 -39.55
N GLU A 604 -52.07 31.43 -39.77
CA GLU A 604 -50.94 32.15 -39.16
C GLU A 604 -51.02 32.17 -37.62
N ILE A 605 -52.22 32.45 -37.07
CA ILE A 605 -52.45 32.46 -35.62
C ILE A 605 -52.35 31.04 -35.02
N ALA A 606 -52.88 30.02 -35.70
CA ALA A 606 -52.74 28.62 -35.27
C ALA A 606 -51.27 28.16 -35.24
N ASN A 607 -50.47 28.54 -36.24
CA ASN A 607 -49.03 28.27 -36.26
C ASN A 607 -48.27 29.01 -35.13
N ALA A 608 -48.66 30.25 -34.82
CA ALA A 608 -48.10 31.01 -33.70
C ALA A 608 -48.48 30.39 -32.34
N LEU A 609 -49.72 29.91 -32.18
CA LEU A 609 -50.17 29.17 -31.01
C LEU A 609 -49.37 27.87 -30.82
N LYS A 610 -49.19 27.09 -31.89
CA LYS A 610 -48.41 25.85 -31.85
C LYS A 610 -46.95 26.13 -31.44
N SER A 611 -46.36 27.19 -31.96
CA SER A 611 -45.00 27.63 -31.60
C SER A 611 -44.87 27.98 -30.12
N ALA A 612 -45.86 28.67 -29.53
CA ALA A 612 -45.90 28.98 -28.11
C ALA A 612 -46.10 27.73 -27.24
N GLN A 613 -46.94 26.77 -27.67
CA GLN A 613 -47.11 25.48 -26.98
C GLN A 613 -45.82 24.66 -26.96
N ASP A 614 -45.05 24.67 -28.06
CA ASP A 614 -43.76 23.98 -28.12
C ASP A 614 -42.68 24.68 -27.31
N LYS A 615 -42.69 26.02 -27.21
CA LYS A 615 -41.82 26.76 -26.29
C LYS A 615 -42.13 26.39 -24.82
N LEU A 616 -43.40 26.47 -24.42
CA LEU A 616 -43.87 26.08 -23.08
C LEU A 616 -43.44 24.64 -22.74
N SER A 617 -43.61 23.70 -23.68
CA SER A 617 -43.18 22.31 -23.49
C SER A 617 -41.68 22.16 -23.26
N ASN A 618 -40.84 23.01 -23.85
CA ASN A 618 -39.39 22.96 -23.69
C ASN A 618 -38.92 23.65 -22.40
N ASP A 619 -39.48 24.81 -22.05
CA ASP A 619 -39.15 25.50 -20.80
C ASP A 619 -39.65 24.71 -19.58
N GLN A 620 -40.75 23.97 -19.70
CA GLN A 620 -41.21 23.00 -18.69
C GLN A 620 -40.19 21.87 -18.46
N LYS A 621 -39.55 21.35 -19.52
CA LYS A 621 -38.47 20.34 -19.41
C LYS A 621 -37.21 20.94 -18.77
N ALA A 622 -36.86 22.18 -19.12
CA ALA A 622 -35.72 22.89 -18.55
C ALA A 622 -35.92 23.13 -17.03
N LEU A 623 -37.15 23.49 -16.62
CA LEU A 623 -37.53 23.58 -15.20
C LEU A 623 -37.36 22.23 -14.48
N THR A 624 -37.83 21.11 -15.05
CA THR A 624 -37.63 19.77 -14.45
C THR A 624 -36.14 19.41 -14.35
N GLN A 625 -35.34 19.67 -15.39
CA GLN A 625 -33.89 19.43 -15.34
C GLN A 625 -33.18 20.27 -14.27
N ALA A 626 -33.62 21.52 -14.04
CA ALA A 626 -33.11 22.35 -12.97
C ALA A 626 -33.51 21.81 -11.58
N GLN A 627 -34.75 21.33 -11.42
CA GLN A 627 -35.24 20.66 -10.21
C GLN A 627 -34.47 19.36 -9.92
N ASP A 628 -34.21 18.53 -10.92
CA ASP A 628 -33.40 17.31 -10.80
C ASP A 628 -31.95 17.63 -10.40
N LYS A 629 -31.35 18.69 -10.97
CA LYS A 629 -30.01 19.16 -10.58
C LYS A 629 -29.99 19.60 -9.11
N LEU A 630 -30.97 20.37 -8.66
CA LEU A 630 -31.10 20.79 -7.25
C LEU A 630 -31.28 19.60 -6.31
N ASN A 631 -32.13 18.63 -6.69
CA ASN A 631 -32.35 17.40 -5.91
C ASN A 631 -31.07 16.57 -5.82
N ASN A 632 -30.29 16.48 -6.90
CA ASN A 632 -29.00 15.78 -6.92
C ASN A 632 -27.98 16.47 -5.99
N LEU A 633 -27.86 17.80 -6.05
CA LEU A 633 -27.01 18.59 -5.16
C LEU A 633 -27.39 18.40 -3.68
N LYS A 634 -28.70 18.45 -3.36
CA LYS A 634 -29.20 18.23 -1.99
C LYS A 634 -28.95 16.80 -1.50
N THR A 635 -29.19 15.79 -2.34
CA THR A 635 -29.01 14.37 -1.99
C THR A 635 -27.54 13.99 -1.83
N ASN A 636 -26.64 14.59 -2.62
CA ASN A 636 -25.20 14.31 -2.56
C ASN A 636 -24.40 15.34 -1.72
N ARG A 637 -25.07 16.28 -1.05
CA ARG A 637 -24.47 17.41 -0.34
C ARG A 637 -23.28 17.00 0.54
N ASP A 638 -23.51 16.11 1.49
CA ASP A 638 -22.48 15.73 2.47
C ASP A 638 -21.31 14.95 1.81
N LYS A 639 -21.59 14.21 0.73
CA LYS A 639 -20.57 13.55 -0.09
C LYS A 639 -19.74 14.56 -0.88
N MET A 640 -20.34 15.65 -1.38
CA MET A 640 -19.61 16.74 -2.03
C MET A 640 -18.75 17.52 -1.02
N ILE A 641 -19.27 17.79 0.18
CA ILE A 641 -18.51 18.43 1.26
C ILE A 641 -17.29 17.58 1.64
N HIS A 642 -17.46 16.27 1.82
CA HIS A 642 -16.36 15.34 2.09
C HIS A 642 -15.35 15.26 0.94
N ASN A 643 -15.79 15.19 -0.32
CA ASN A 643 -14.91 15.22 -1.49
C ASN A 643 -14.05 16.49 -1.59
N ILE A 644 -14.54 17.64 -1.10
CA ILE A 644 -13.82 18.92 -1.13
C ILE A 644 -12.90 19.06 0.10
N ALA A 645 -13.35 18.64 1.28
CA ALA A 645 -12.56 18.74 2.53
C ALA A 645 -11.46 17.69 2.63
N GLY A 646 -11.69 16.49 2.08
CA GLY A 646 -10.83 15.30 2.21
C GLY A 646 -10.95 14.60 3.56
N ASP A 647 -10.02 13.69 3.84
CA ASP A 647 -9.86 13.03 5.14
C ASP A 647 -8.97 13.84 6.11
N PRO A 648 -9.17 13.74 7.43
CA PRO A 648 -8.24 14.26 8.42
C PRO A 648 -6.86 13.60 8.27
N THR A 649 -5.85 14.39 7.94
CA THR A 649 -4.48 13.90 7.71
C THR A 649 -3.52 14.47 8.76
N GLN A 650 -2.85 13.56 9.48
CA GLN A 650 -1.96 13.91 10.59
C GLN A 650 -0.67 14.61 10.10
N SER A 651 -0.43 15.82 10.60
CA SER A 651 0.72 16.67 10.27
C SER A 651 2.07 16.01 10.56
N LYS A 652 3.11 16.59 9.94
CA LYS A 652 4.49 16.18 10.15
C LYS A 652 4.96 16.46 11.58
N ASP A 653 4.45 17.50 12.22
CA ASP A 653 4.88 17.91 13.55
C ASP A 653 4.36 16.98 14.66
N ILE A 654 3.12 16.49 14.54
CA ILE A 654 2.62 15.42 15.42
C ILE A 654 3.55 14.19 15.36
N LYS A 655 3.96 13.79 14.15
CA LYS A 655 4.87 12.65 13.95
C LYS A 655 6.28 12.92 14.50
N ASN A 656 6.79 14.15 14.34
CA ASN A 656 8.05 14.58 14.92
C ASN A 656 8.02 14.55 16.46
N PHE A 657 6.96 15.05 17.10
CA PHE A 657 6.82 15.02 18.56
C PHE A 657 6.65 13.60 19.11
N GLN A 658 5.96 12.71 18.40
CA GLN A 658 5.90 11.29 18.74
C GLN A 658 7.29 10.62 18.66
N ALA A 659 8.10 10.95 17.65
CA ALA A 659 9.47 10.45 17.55
C ALA A 659 10.37 11.01 18.68
N GLN A 660 10.21 12.29 19.05
CA GLN A 660 10.96 12.91 20.14
C GLN A 660 10.65 12.28 21.51
N LEU A 661 9.38 11.95 21.81
CA LEU A 661 9.02 11.22 23.04
C LEU A 661 9.73 9.86 23.12
N ASN A 662 9.83 9.12 22.00
CA ASN A 662 10.55 7.85 21.96
C ASN A 662 12.07 8.03 22.18
N GLN A 663 12.67 9.11 21.66
CA GLN A 663 14.09 9.43 21.91
C GLN A 663 14.35 9.85 23.36
N ILE A 664 13.48 10.69 23.94
CA ILE A 664 13.55 11.12 25.34
C ILE A 664 13.48 9.90 26.27
N LYS A 665 12.62 8.92 25.96
CA LYS A 665 12.57 7.65 26.70
C LYS A 665 13.87 6.84 26.58
N SER A 666 14.38 6.62 25.37
CA SER A 666 15.63 5.84 25.19
C SER A 666 16.80 6.47 25.95
N ALA A 667 16.95 7.80 25.86
CA ALA A 667 18.02 8.52 26.57
C ALA A 667 17.89 8.47 28.10
N HIS A 668 16.66 8.37 28.63
CA HIS A 668 16.41 8.15 30.06
C HIS A 668 16.79 6.73 30.48
N ASP A 669 16.34 5.70 29.75
CA ASP A 669 16.66 4.30 30.03
C ASP A 669 18.20 4.08 30.00
N ASP A 670 18.90 4.65 29.01
CA ASP A 670 20.37 4.59 28.87
C ASP A 670 21.11 5.33 30.01
N ALA A 671 20.60 6.50 30.43
CA ALA A 671 21.21 7.29 31.51
C ALA A 671 21.05 6.61 32.88
N VAL A 672 19.87 6.04 33.17
CA VAL A 672 19.63 5.23 34.38
C VAL A 672 20.55 4.02 34.39
N LYS A 673 20.69 3.30 33.27
CA LYS A 673 21.62 2.17 33.18
C LYS A 673 23.07 2.60 33.48
N THR A 674 23.52 3.69 32.87
CA THR A 674 24.90 4.20 33.01
C THR A 674 25.24 4.56 34.46
N GLU A 675 24.32 5.19 35.19
CA GLU A 675 24.54 5.54 36.60
C GLU A 675 24.44 4.32 37.54
N ASN A 676 23.60 3.33 37.22
CA ASN A 676 23.57 2.04 37.92
C ASN A 676 24.89 1.26 37.76
N ASP A 677 25.38 1.08 36.52
CA ASP A 677 26.64 0.40 36.21
C ASP A 677 27.82 1.07 36.96
N ARG A 678 27.80 2.41 37.04
CA ARG A 678 28.81 3.23 37.71
C ARG A 678 28.76 3.11 39.24
N TYR A 679 27.56 3.06 39.82
CA TYR A 679 27.37 2.82 41.27
C TYR A 679 27.89 1.42 41.65
N GLU A 680 27.49 0.39 40.91
CA GLU A 680 27.93 -1.00 41.15
C GLU A 680 29.46 -1.14 41.02
N THR A 681 30.07 -0.47 40.04
CA THR A 681 31.54 -0.43 39.90
C THR A 681 32.22 0.19 41.13
N LYS A 682 31.82 1.41 41.52
CA LYS A 682 32.37 2.10 42.71
C LYS A 682 32.19 1.27 44.00
N LEU A 683 31.03 0.63 44.16
CA LEU A 683 30.71 -0.18 45.34
C LEU A 683 31.60 -1.43 45.45
N ASN A 684 31.85 -2.11 44.31
CA ASN A 684 32.76 -3.25 44.28
C ASN A 684 34.22 -2.87 44.59
N ASP A 685 34.69 -1.71 44.09
CA ASP A 685 36.02 -1.19 44.43
C ASP A 685 36.13 -0.82 45.92
N LEU A 686 35.11 -0.16 46.49
CA LEU A 686 35.04 0.13 47.94
C LEU A 686 35.15 -1.14 48.78
N LYS A 687 34.34 -2.15 48.46
CA LYS A 687 34.33 -3.45 49.16
C LYS A 687 35.70 -4.14 49.08
N LYS A 688 36.30 -4.19 47.90
CA LYS A 688 37.62 -4.80 47.67
C LYS A 688 38.74 -4.08 48.44
N ASN A 689 38.71 -2.76 48.51
CA ASN A 689 39.68 -1.96 49.28
C ASN A 689 39.51 -2.17 50.79
N HIS A 690 38.27 -2.31 51.26
CA HIS A 690 37.96 -2.63 52.65
C HIS A 690 38.45 -4.03 53.04
N GLU A 691 38.14 -5.06 52.23
CA GLU A 691 38.63 -6.43 52.41
C GLU A 691 40.17 -6.50 52.46
N ALA A 692 40.88 -5.72 51.63
CA ALA A 692 42.34 -5.66 51.64
C ALA A 692 42.91 -5.08 52.95
N LYS A 693 42.37 -3.96 53.44
CA LYS A 693 42.85 -3.34 54.70
C LYS A 693 42.60 -4.22 55.94
N LEU A 694 41.48 -4.95 55.98
CA LEU A 694 41.22 -5.88 57.09
C LEU A 694 42.29 -6.99 57.18
N VAL A 695 42.84 -7.43 56.04
CA VAL A 695 43.98 -8.36 55.99
C VAL A 695 45.27 -7.69 56.48
N GLU A 696 45.52 -6.42 56.14
CA GLU A 696 46.69 -5.67 56.63
C GLU A 696 46.67 -5.45 58.15
N ILE A 697 45.51 -5.16 58.75
CA ILE A 697 45.35 -4.99 60.20
C ILE A 697 45.61 -6.33 60.93
N ALA A 698 45.13 -7.45 60.37
CA ALA A 698 45.35 -8.78 60.96
C ALA A 698 46.85 -9.14 61.05
N ALA A 699 47.64 -8.78 60.02
CA ALA A 699 49.03 -9.20 59.83
C ALA A 699 50.08 -8.55 60.76
N GLN A 700 49.72 -7.56 61.58
CA GLN A 700 50.67 -6.85 62.46
C GLN A 700 51.20 -7.77 63.60
N PRO A 701 52.52 -7.75 63.93
CA PRO A 701 53.12 -8.68 64.89
C PRO A 701 52.94 -8.26 66.37
N THR A 702 52.83 -9.25 67.27
CA THR A 702 52.50 -9.03 68.69
C THR A 702 53.56 -9.48 69.71
N ASN A 703 54.60 -10.25 69.31
CA ASN A 703 55.80 -10.46 70.15
C ASN A 703 57.07 -10.72 69.28
N LEU A 704 58.26 -10.80 69.91
CA LEU A 704 59.58 -10.82 69.26
C LEU A 704 60.35 -12.16 69.38
N ALA A 705 59.74 -13.22 69.92
CA ALA A 705 60.47 -14.41 70.39
C ALA A 705 61.14 -15.24 69.28
N GLU A 706 60.47 -15.47 68.14
CA GLU A 706 60.99 -16.37 67.09
C GLU A 706 62.16 -15.78 66.30
N LEU A 707 62.15 -14.46 66.07
CA LEU A 707 63.24 -13.77 65.35
C LEU A 707 64.57 -13.88 66.09
N GLN A 708 64.54 -13.84 67.42
CA GLN A 708 65.74 -13.91 68.26
C GLN A 708 66.41 -15.29 68.16
N SER A 709 65.61 -16.37 68.11
CA SER A 709 66.10 -17.75 67.94
C SER A 709 66.77 -17.98 66.57
N GLN A 710 66.13 -17.54 65.49
CA GLN A 710 66.64 -17.75 64.12
C GLN A 710 67.94 -16.98 63.83
N LEU A 711 68.21 -15.88 64.54
CA LEU A 711 69.43 -15.10 64.38
C LEU A 711 70.62 -15.72 65.14
N GLN A 712 70.37 -16.34 66.31
CA GLN A 712 71.40 -17.04 67.08
C GLN A 712 71.92 -18.28 66.35
N ALA A 713 71.02 -19.11 65.80
CA ALA A 713 71.38 -20.33 65.07
C ALA A 713 72.37 -20.10 63.89
N LYS A 714 72.37 -18.90 63.30
CA LYS A 714 73.32 -18.52 62.23
C LYS A 714 74.74 -18.27 62.75
N LEU A 715 74.88 -17.72 63.96
CA LEU A 715 76.19 -17.60 64.63
C LEU A 715 76.70 -18.97 65.08
N ASP A 716 75.82 -19.82 65.60
CA ASP A 716 76.17 -21.17 66.04
C ASP A 716 76.60 -22.06 64.85
N THR A 717 75.96 -21.91 63.68
CA THR A 717 76.36 -22.59 62.43
C THR A 717 77.74 -22.13 61.95
N LEU A 718 78.03 -20.82 62.03
CA LEU A 718 79.38 -20.29 61.75
C LEU A 718 80.42 -20.89 62.69
N LYS A 719 80.10 -21.01 63.99
CA LYS A 719 80.98 -21.63 64.98
C LYS A 719 81.23 -23.12 64.70
N ALA A 720 80.18 -23.90 64.44
CA ALA A 720 80.31 -25.34 64.19
C ALA A 720 81.21 -25.64 62.97
N ASN A 721 81.06 -24.87 61.88
CA ASN A 721 81.90 -25.02 60.69
C ASN A 721 83.38 -24.67 60.96
N HIS A 722 83.64 -23.64 61.77
CA HIS A 722 85.00 -23.25 62.16
C HIS A 722 85.66 -24.29 63.09
N ASP A 723 84.97 -24.71 64.15
CA ASP A 723 85.45 -25.71 65.10
C ASP A 723 85.79 -27.04 64.40
N ALA A 724 84.95 -27.48 63.45
CA ALA A 724 85.20 -28.66 62.63
C ALA A 724 86.46 -28.54 61.75
N LYS A 725 86.72 -27.34 61.22
CA LYS A 725 87.84 -27.07 60.32
C LYS A 725 89.17 -26.93 61.07
N LEU A 726 89.15 -26.34 62.28
CA LEU A 726 90.26 -26.42 63.23
C LEU A 726 90.57 -27.86 63.63
N LYS A 727 89.54 -28.67 63.90
CA LYS A 727 89.70 -30.09 64.21
C LYS A 727 90.37 -30.82 63.04
N GLN A 728 89.94 -30.58 61.80
CA GLN A 728 90.55 -31.20 60.61
C GLN A 728 92.04 -30.83 60.45
N ILE A 729 92.41 -29.55 60.62
CA ILE A 729 93.82 -29.11 60.60
C ILE A 729 94.65 -29.84 61.69
N THR A 730 94.04 -30.05 62.86
CA THR A 730 94.68 -30.73 64.00
C THR A 730 94.82 -32.25 63.76
N ASP A 731 93.78 -32.89 63.24
CA ASP A 731 93.77 -34.33 62.93
C ASP A 731 94.81 -34.67 61.83
N ASP A 732 94.86 -33.89 60.74
CA ASP A 732 95.82 -34.07 59.64
C ASP A 732 97.28 -33.88 60.09
N ALA A 733 97.53 -32.95 61.02
CA ALA A 733 98.84 -32.73 61.62
C ALA A 733 99.26 -33.92 62.50
N ASN A 734 98.37 -34.41 63.35
CA ASN A 734 98.61 -35.56 64.21
C ASN A 734 98.87 -36.84 63.39
N ALA A 735 98.08 -37.09 62.34
CA ALA A 735 98.27 -38.25 61.46
C ALA A 735 99.66 -38.26 60.79
N LYS A 736 100.16 -37.10 60.34
CA LYS A 736 101.53 -36.96 59.81
C LYS A 736 102.60 -37.20 60.87
N ILE A 737 102.42 -36.67 62.08
CA ILE A 737 103.33 -36.87 63.21
C ILE A 737 103.40 -38.35 63.63
N GLU A 738 102.26 -39.04 63.63
CA GLU A 738 102.17 -40.46 64.01
C GLU A 738 102.77 -41.39 62.94
N ALA A 739 102.68 -41.04 61.66
CA ALA A 739 103.42 -41.72 60.59
C ALA A 739 104.94 -41.60 60.77
N ILE A 740 105.46 -40.41 61.13
CA ILE A 740 106.89 -40.16 61.34
C ILE A 740 107.46 -40.98 62.53
N ARG A 741 106.69 -41.13 63.61
CA ARG A 741 107.13 -41.87 64.83
C ARG A 741 107.33 -43.36 64.59
N ASN A 742 106.57 -43.96 63.67
CA ASN A 742 106.53 -45.41 63.47
C ASN A 742 107.55 -45.94 62.44
N GLN A 743 108.48 -45.09 61.98
CA GLN A 743 109.42 -45.43 60.92
C GLN A 743 110.78 -45.89 61.49
N LYS A 744 111.08 -47.20 61.35
CA LYS A 744 112.33 -47.85 61.81
C LYS A 744 113.47 -47.74 60.78
N VAL A 745 114.69 -47.96 61.25
CA VAL A 745 115.93 -48.10 60.47
C VAL A 745 116.74 -49.27 61.04
N ASP A 746 117.36 -50.08 60.18
CA ASP A 746 118.17 -51.26 60.55
C ASP A 746 119.68 -51.01 60.28
N ASP A 747 120.59 -51.36 61.21
CA ASP A 747 122.05 -51.46 60.95
C ASP A 747 122.47 -52.93 60.79
N SER A 748 122.86 -53.29 59.57
CA SER A 748 123.37 -54.63 59.22
C SER A 748 124.77 -54.96 59.74
N GLU A 749 125.47 -54.01 60.37
CA GLU A 749 126.86 -54.21 60.79
C GLU A 749 127.02 -54.86 62.17
N ILE A 750 126.05 -54.67 63.07
CA ILE A 750 126.07 -55.25 64.43
C ILE A 750 126.04 -56.79 64.37
N ASP A 751 125.20 -57.37 63.51
CA ASP A 751 125.08 -58.82 63.34
C ASP A 751 126.40 -59.47 62.88
N LYS A 752 127.18 -58.77 62.04
CA LYS A 752 128.49 -59.26 61.56
C LYS A 752 129.51 -59.35 62.69
N LEU A 753 129.54 -58.35 63.59
CA LEU A 753 130.45 -58.32 64.73
C LEU A 753 130.09 -59.41 65.74
N GLN A 754 128.79 -59.67 65.96
CA GLN A 754 128.32 -60.71 66.86
C GLN A 754 128.73 -62.12 66.38
N ALA A 755 128.65 -62.40 65.07
CA ALA A 755 129.07 -63.67 64.49
C ALA A 755 130.57 -63.97 64.64
N GLN A 756 131.44 -62.94 64.61
CA GLN A 756 132.88 -63.11 64.79
C GLN A 756 133.26 -63.55 66.20
N ILE A 757 132.54 -63.07 67.22
CA ILE A 757 132.75 -63.43 68.63
C ILE A 757 132.55 -64.94 68.86
N ASP A 758 131.55 -65.56 68.23
CA ASP A 758 131.22 -66.98 68.45
C ASP A 758 132.13 -67.94 67.68
N GLN A 759 132.67 -67.53 66.53
CA GLN A 759 133.70 -68.28 65.82
C GLN A 759 134.97 -68.45 66.69
N ILE A 760 135.43 -67.38 67.34
CA ILE A 760 136.63 -67.38 68.21
C ILE A 760 136.47 -68.37 69.38
N LYS A 761 135.27 -68.44 69.98
CA LYS A 761 134.96 -69.43 71.04
C LYS A 761 135.02 -70.88 70.53
N SER A 762 134.54 -71.13 69.31
CA SER A 762 134.50 -72.47 68.70
C SER A 762 135.91 -73.04 68.48
N ASP A 763 136.83 -72.24 67.97
CA ASP A 763 138.19 -72.71 67.65
C ASP A 763 139.07 -72.91 68.89
N LEU A 764 138.81 -72.14 69.97
CA LEU A 764 139.46 -72.37 71.26
C LEU A 764 139.12 -73.76 71.83
N ALA A 765 137.84 -74.15 71.79
CA ALA A 765 137.38 -75.44 72.32
C ALA A 765 138.04 -76.65 71.62
N LYS A 766 138.24 -76.57 70.30
CA LYS A 766 138.91 -77.63 69.52
C LYS A 766 140.36 -77.85 69.95
N LYS A 767 141.08 -76.77 70.32
CA LYS A 767 142.51 -76.85 70.60
C LYS A 767 142.85 -77.52 71.94
N GLN A 768 141.98 -77.39 72.94
CA GLN A 768 142.07 -78.18 74.17
C GLN A 768 141.99 -79.69 73.85
N GLN A 769 140.98 -80.09 73.09
CA GLN A 769 140.63 -81.48 72.83
C GLN A 769 141.72 -82.25 72.06
N GLU A 770 142.46 -81.58 71.18
CA GLU A 770 143.58 -82.16 70.44
C GLU A 770 144.82 -82.41 71.31
N LEU A 771 145.07 -81.55 72.31
CA LEU A 771 146.21 -81.68 73.23
C LEU A 771 146.02 -82.84 74.21
N ASP A 772 144.83 -82.96 74.80
CA ASP A 772 144.51 -84.03 75.76
C ASP A 772 144.59 -85.42 75.12
N SER A 773 144.16 -85.54 73.85
CA SER A 773 144.19 -86.80 73.10
C SER A 773 145.61 -87.36 72.89
N GLN A 774 146.61 -86.50 72.69
CA GLN A 774 148.00 -86.93 72.50
C GLN A 774 148.63 -87.50 73.78
N TYR A 775 148.19 -87.05 74.96
CA TYR A 775 148.78 -87.41 76.24
C TYR A 775 148.49 -88.86 76.65
N GLU A 776 147.22 -89.30 76.58
CA GLU A 776 146.86 -90.67 76.98
C GLU A 776 147.41 -91.75 76.03
N VAL A 777 147.60 -91.45 74.74
CA VAL A 777 148.20 -92.39 73.77
C VAL A 777 149.62 -92.81 74.17
N LEU A 778 150.44 -91.87 74.66
CA LEU A 778 151.80 -92.15 75.13
C LEU A 778 151.80 -93.07 76.37
N LYS A 779 150.93 -92.76 77.32
CA LYS A 779 150.81 -93.41 78.63
C LYS A 779 150.36 -94.87 78.53
N ILE A 780 149.42 -95.16 77.64
CA ILE A 780 148.99 -96.54 77.30
C ILE A 780 150.16 -97.36 76.74
N LYS A 781 150.98 -96.77 75.85
CA LYS A 781 152.15 -97.46 75.26
C LYS A 781 153.19 -97.85 76.31
N ASN A 782 153.57 -96.90 77.18
CA ASN A 782 154.55 -97.12 78.24
C ASN A 782 154.16 -98.31 79.15
N GLN A 783 152.89 -98.38 79.54
CA GLN A 783 152.39 -99.43 80.43
C GLN A 783 152.41 -100.84 79.80
N ALA A 784 152.36 -100.96 78.46
CA ALA A 784 152.46 -102.24 77.78
C ALA A 784 153.90 -102.79 77.76
N GLU A 785 154.88 -101.95 77.45
CA GLU A 785 156.30 -102.34 77.38
C GLU A 785 156.83 -102.84 78.74
N TYR A 786 156.42 -102.18 79.83
CA TYR A 786 156.81 -102.55 81.20
C TYR A 786 156.40 -103.98 81.59
N ASN A 787 155.17 -104.39 81.21
CA ASN A 787 154.62 -105.69 81.56
C ASN A 787 155.29 -106.85 80.78
N ALA A 788 155.77 -106.59 79.56
CA ALA A 788 156.36 -107.62 78.72
C ALA A 788 157.74 -108.09 79.21
N LEU A 789 158.57 -107.16 79.72
CA LEU A 789 159.90 -107.50 80.25
C LEU A 789 159.82 -108.29 81.57
N ALA A 790 158.91 -107.89 82.47
CA ALA A 790 158.73 -108.51 83.79
C ALA A 790 158.46 -110.02 83.70
N ASN A 791 157.64 -110.45 82.74
CA ASN A 791 157.26 -111.87 82.57
C ASN A 791 158.38 -112.79 82.09
N LYS A 792 159.53 -112.28 81.62
CA LYS A 792 160.59 -113.10 81.02
C LYS A 792 161.65 -113.59 82.03
N LEU A 793 161.65 -113.04 83.25
CA LEU A 793 162.83 -113.06 84.12
C LEU A 793 162.78 -114.02 85.34
N ASN A 794 161.64 -114.57 85.73
CA ASN A 794 161.56 -115.44 86.91
C ASN A 794 160.48 -116.56 86.78
N PRO A 795 160.87 -117.82 86.48
CA PRO A 795 159.93 -118.88 86.09
C PRO A 795 159.66 -119.93 87.20
N SER A 796 159.47 -119.53 88.46
CA SER A 796 159.06 -120.44 89.55
C SER A 796 158.18 -119.76 90.60
N THR A 797 157.20 -120.51 91.10
CA THR A 797 156.31 -120.18 92.24
C THR A 797 155.61 -118.80 92.25
N LYS A 798 154.33 -118.84 91.89
CA LYS A 798 153.17 -118.51 92.75
C LYS A 798 153.18 -117.23 93.64
N ALA A 799 152.00 -116.61 93.62
CA ALA A 799 151.20 -116.15 94.78
C ALA A 799 151.18 -114.65 95.20
N VAL A 800 150.07 -113.99 94.81
CA VAL A 800 149.19 -113.09 95.61
C VAL A 800 149.80 -111.73 96.07
N VAL A 801 148.91 -110.79 96.47
CA VAL A 801 149.18 -109.49 97.15
C VAL A 801 149.75 -108.40 96.20
N ASN A 802 149.28 -107.15 96.12
CA ASN A 802 148.18 -106.37 96.76
C ASN A 802 147.61 -105.39 95.70
N GLY A 803 146.43 -104.76 95.80
CA GLY A 803 145.37 -104.85 96.81
C GLY A 803 144.49 -103.58 96.84
N SER A 804 143.20 -103.72 97.20
CA SER A 804 142.22 -102.66 97.57
C SER A 804 141.73 -101.66 96.48
N THR A 805 140.44 -101.27 96.40
CA THR A 805 139.19 -101.73 97.08
C THR A 805 137.90 -101.24 96.36
N GLN A 806 136.74 -101.73 96.84
CA GLN A 806 135.35 -101.24 96.69
C GLN A 806 134.57 -101.66 95.42
N GLN A 807 133.50 -102.45 95.45
CA GLN A 807 132.90 -103.35 96.48
C GLN A 807 132.21 -102.74 97.74
N VAL A 808 131.31 -103.56 98.35
CA VAL A 808 130.61 -103.42 99.66
C VAL A 808 129.37 -102.51 99.62
N PHE A 809 128.12 -102.92 99.94
CA PHE A 809 127.47 -103.84 100.92
C PHE A 809 127.08 -103.19 102.28
N THR A 810 126.03 -103.73 102.92
CA THR A 810 125.47 -103.33 104.24
C THR A 810 126.15 -104.14 105.38
N SER A 811 125.99 -103.89 106.70
CA SER A 811 124.88 -103.35 107.49
C SER A 811 125.32 -102.95 108.94
N ARG A 812 124.34 -102.65 109.82
CA ARG A 812 124.40 -102.35 111.28
C ARG A 812 124.77 -100.90 111.69
N SER A 813 124.06 -100.39 112.69
CA SER A 813 124.33 -99.17 113.50
C SER A 813 124.36 -97.74 112.87
N GLY A 814 123.71 -97.47 111.73
CA GLY A 814 122.99 -96.21 111.42
C GLY A 814 123.73 -94.85 111.18
N LYS A 815 122.98 -93.88 110.56
CA LYS A 815 123.33 -92.44 110.30
C LYS A 815 124.46 -92.20 109.24
N VAL A 816 124.59 -91.12 108.41
CA VAL A 816 124.00 -89.75 108.18
C VAL A 816 124.05 -89.44 106.63
N ALA A 817 122.99 -89.06 105.87
CA ALA A 817 122.38 -87.75 105.45
C ALA A 817 123.13 -86.87 104.37
N TYR A 818 122.57 -85.94 103.53
CA TYR A 818 121.42 -84.97 103.63
C TYR A 818 120.80 -84.33 102.31
N VAL A 819 119.47 -83.99 102.33
CA VAL A 819 118.69 -82.76 101.83
C VAL A 819 118.00 -82.58 100.40
N VAL A 820 116.71 -82.09 100.34
CA VAL A 820 115.77 -81.85 99.14
C VAL A 820 114.53 -80.86 99.36
N PRO A 821 113.93 -80.14 98.34
CA PRO A 821 112.64 -79.33 98.40
C PRO A 821 111.61 -79.35 97.17
N SER A 822 110.41 -78.68 97.20
CA SER A 822 109.31 -78.70 96.13
C SER A 822 108.09 -77.66 96.18
N HIS A 823 107.13 -77.66 95.19
CA HIS A 823 105.68 -77.15 95.12
C HIS A 823 105.25 -75.80 94.37
N GLN A 824 103.98 -75.39 94.02
CA GLN A 824 102.72 -75.97 93.36
C GLN A 824 101.39 -75.06 93.44
N SER A 825 100.50 -74.85 92.41
CA SER A 825 99.03 -74.34 92.52
C SER A 825 98.13 -74.11 91.22
N ILE A 826 96.78 -73.79 91.33
CA ILE A 826 95.60 -74.04 90.37
C ILE A 826 94.30 -73.07 90.51
N ALA A 827 93.29 -73.00 89.55
CA ALA A 827 91.75 -72.75 89.63
C ALA A 827 91.03 -71.44 89.01
N THR A 828 89.70 -71.17 88.72
CA THR A 828 88.37 -71.81 88.22
C THR A 828 87.11 -70.83 87.91
N SER A 829 86.04 -71.27 87.14
CA SER A 829 84.50 -71.04 87.21
C SER A 829 83.57 -69.87 86.61
N ASP A 830 82.32 -70.24 86.12
CA ASP A 830 80.90 -69.63 86.16
C ASP A 830 80.06 -68.87 85.01
N ILE A 831 78.74 -68.50 85.22
CA ILE A 831 77.52 -68.77 84.31
C ILE A 831 76.30 -67.71 84.16
N VAL A 832 75.50 -67.73 83.03
CA VAL A 832 73.96 -67.73 82.88
C VAL A 832 73.00 -66.54 82.39
N LYS A 833 71.99 -66.85 81.50
CA LYS A 833 70.62 -66.24 81.10
C LYS A 833 70.46 -64.77 80.53
N THR A 834 69.37 -64.27 79.86
CA THR A 834 67.89 -64.60 79.72
C THR A 834 67.23 -64.24 78.31
N VAL A 835 65.87 -64.11 78.15
CA VAL A 835 64.99 -64.74 77.10
C VAL A 835 63.88 -63.85 76.41
N SER A 836 63.14 -64.40 75.40
CA SER A 836 61.81 -64.03 74.75
C SER A 836 61.83 -63.10 73.50
N GLU A 837 61.05 -63.18 72.38
CA GLU A 837 59.84 -63.92 71.84
C GLU A 837 58.64 -62.97 71.52
N GLN A 838 57.68 -63.16 70.56
CA GLN A 838 57.56 -63.90 69.26
C GLN A 838 56.20 -63.53 68.54
N VAL A 839 55.94 -64.11 67.35
CA VAL A 839 54.65 -64.42 66.62
C VAL A 839 53.85 -63.37 65.79
N ASN A 840 53.31 -63.88 64.66
CA ASN A 840 52.19 -63.40 63.83
C ASN A 840 50.84 -64.03 64.28
N SER A 841 49.68 -63.49 63.90
CA SER A 841 48.43 -64.26 63.58
C SER A 841 47.28 -63.36 63.05
N GLU A 842 46.27 -63.97 62.41
CA GLU A 842 45.03 -63.31 61.95
C GLU A 842 43.77 -63.77 62.71
N SER A 843 42.73 -62.92 62.64
CA SER A 843 41.29 -63.25 62.62
C SER A 843 40.44 -63.26 63.93
N LEU A 844 39.22 -62.70 63.77
CA LEU A 844 37.92 -63.01 64.43
C LEU A 844 37.83 -62.99 65.98
N SER A 845 36.96 -62.26 66.67
CA SER A 845 35.68 -61.59 66.38
C SER A 845 35.04 -61.18 67.73
N LYS A 846 33.92 -60.40 67.72
CA LYS A 846 32.94 -60.20 68.83
C LYS A 846 33.42 -59.42 70.09
N GLU A 847 32.62 -58.55 70.72
CA GLU A 847 31.31 -57.96 70.36
C GLU A 847 31.01 -56.69 71.21
N SER A 848 29.98 -55.93 70.83
CA SER A 848 29.20 -54.97 71.65
C SER A 848 29.66 -53.50 71.81
N GLN A 849 28.81 -52.61 71.25
CA GLN A 849 28.47 -51.24 71.70
C GLN A 849 29.54 -50.12 71.54
N SER A 850 29.21 -48.86 71.15
CA SER A 850 27.89 -48.22 70.94
C SER A 850 27.90 -47.11 69.87
N GLN A 851 26.80 -47.02 69.11
CA GLN A 851 26.21 -45.83 68.44
C GLN A 851 26.91 -45.05 67.29
N ASN A 852 26.26 -45.19 66.12
CA ASN A 852 25.62 -44.12 65.32
C ASN A 852 26.25 -43.58 64.01
N ASN A 853 25.62 -44.07 62.93
CA ASN A 853 25.07 -43.29 61.80
C ASN A 853 26.00 -42.75 60.70
N THR A 854 26.17 -43.58 59.66
CA THR A 854 26.29 -43.15 58.26
C THR A 854 25.11 -43.70 57.46
N ASN A 855 24.63 -42.99 56.42
CA ASN A 855 23.46 -43.46 55.66
C ASN A 855 23.51 -43.06 54.16
N ARG A 856 23.61 -44.11 53.31
CA ARG A 856 22.98 -44.30 51.99
C ARG A 856 23.11 -43.30 50.82
N LEU A 857 23.61 -43.86 49.71
CA LEU A 857 23.27 -43.60 48.29
C LEU A 857 21.78 -43.97 47.97
N PRO A 858 21.15 -43.57 46.82
CA PRO A 858 21.72 -43.70 45.46
C PRO A 858 21.28 -42.68 44.37
N GLN A 859 21.74 -42.94 43.13
CA GLN A 859 21.25 -42.34 41.89
C GLN A 859 19.82 -42.79 41.53
N THR A 860 19.09 -41.96 40.78
CA THR A 860 18.40 -42.28 39.50
C THR A 860 17.82 -41.00 38.92
N GLY A 861 17.29 -41.02 37.70
CA GLY A 861 16.52 -39.92 37.12
C GLY A 861 15.65 -40.41 35.95
N ASN A 862 14.75 -39.56 35.45
CA ASN A 862 14.05 -39.82 34.18
C ASN A 862 13.58 -38.53 33.50
N LYS A 863 13.19 -38.63 32.22
CA LYS A 863 12.51 -37.60 31.41
C LYS A 863 11.06 -38.00 31.13
N SER A 864 10.24 -37.01 30.75
CA SER A 864 8.90 -37.18 30.14
C SER A 864 7.83 -37.77 31.10
N SER A 865 6.52 -37.69 30.86
CA SER A 865 5.74 -37.27 29.67
C SER A 865 4.31 -36.84 30.04
N LEU A 866 3.58 -36.16 29.12
CA LEU A 866 2.10 -36.12 29.03
C LEU A 866 1.35 -35.37 30.18
N ALA A 867 0.10 -34.89 30.06
CA ALA A 867 -0.84 -34.74 28.93
C ALA A 867 -1.88 -33.62 29.22
N MET A 868 -2.79 -33.37 28.26
CA MET A 868 -4.06 -32.61 28.37
C MET A 868 -3.92 -31.10 28.67
N VAL A 869 -4.27 -30.15 27.79
CA VAL A 869 -5.43 -30.03 26.87
C VAL A 869 -6.78 -30.14 27.58
N LEU A 870 -7.45 -28.99 27.76
CA LEU A 870 -8.84 -28.85 27.35
C LEU A 870 -9.12 -27.40 26.89
N LEU A 871 -10.17 -27.24 26.08
CA LEU A 871 -10.55 -25.97 25.47
C LEU A 871 -11.46 -25.15 26.39
N GLY A 872 -11.17 -23.85 26.50
CA GLY A 872 -12.07 -22.78 26.06
C GLY A 872 -13.42 -22.56 26.73
N THR A 873 -13.78 -21.29 26.86
CA THR A 873 -15.17 -20.84 26.72
C THR A 873 -15.15 -19.43 26.16
N ALA A 874 -16.05 -19.14 25.21
CA ALA A 874 -16.19 -17.81 24.62
C ALA A 874 -17.58 -17.26 24.95
N ALA A 875 -17.66 -15.97 25.25
CA ALA A 875 -18.79 -15.10 24.92
C ALA A 875 -18.40 -13.64 25.20
N ALA A 876 -18.99 -12.71 24.45
CA ALA A 876 -18.88 -11.27 24.66
C ALA A 876 -20.28 -10.66 24.81
N MET A 877 -20.34 -9.35 25.06
CA MET A 877 -21.56 -8.51 25.16
C MET A 877 -22.35 -8.73 26.48
N PHE A 878 -23.10 -7.77 27.03
CA PHE A 878 -23.50 -6.43 26.55
C PHE A 878 -23.25 -5.32 27.60
N GLY A 879 -23.27 -4.05 27.18
CA GLY A 879 -23.17 -2.90 28.09
C GLY A 879 -23.42 -1.54 27.42
N ILE A 880 -24.67 -1.23 27.03
CA ILE A 880 -25.06 0.08 26.46
C ILE A 880 -25.46 1.04 27.59
N GLY A 881 -24.87 2.24 27.62
CA GLY A 881 -25.08 3.26 28.66
C GLY A 881 -25.91 4.48 28.20
N LEU A 882 -27.21 4.43 28.46
CA LEU A 882 -28.19 5.53 28.63
C LEU A 882 -27.86 6.97 28.15
N VAL A 883 -28.70 7.49 27.25
CA VAL A 883 -28.91 8.93 27.01
C VAL A 883 -30.08 9.44 27.87
N GLY A 884 -29.92 10.61 28.51
CA GLY A 884 -30.99 11.24 29.32
C GLY A 884 -31.86 12.23 28.53
N LYS A 885 -33.17 12.28 28.84
CA LYS A 885 -34.12 13.30 28.34
C LYS A 885 -34.68 14.16 29.48
N LYS A 886 -34.63 15.48 29.28
CA LYS A 886 -35.40 16.58 29.92
C LYS A 886 -35.23 17.80 28.99
N LYS A 887 -36.20 18.69 28.78
CA LYS A 887 -37.60 18.75 29.23
C LYS A 887 -38.39 19.61 28.20
N GLU A 888 -39.73 19.62 28.23
CA GLU A 888 -40.52 20.55 27.41
C GLU A 888 -40.40 22.01 27.89
N TYR A 889 -40.29 22.94 26.94
CA TYR A 889 -41.38 23.88 26.60
C TYR A 889 -41.25 24.32 25.13
#